data_AF-A0A960Y6F4-F1
#
_entry.id   AF-A0A960Y6F4-F1
#
_cell.length_a   1.000
_cell.length_b   1.000
_cell.length_c   1.000
_cell.angle_alpha   90.00
_cell.angle_beta   90.00
_cell.angle_gamma   90.00
#
_symmetry.space_group_name_H-M   'P 1'
#
loop_
_entity.id
_entity.type
_entity.pdbx_description
1 polymer ?
#
loop_
_entity_poly.entity_id
_entity_poly.type
_entity_poly.pdbx_seq_one_letter_code
_entity_poly.pdbx_strand_id
1 'polypeptide(L)'
;PFDWWDLDQDDRRDPNEPWSYDNYRDPNDYSEGIDKSHGWEGNSQDTEQRSPDSEDRDGDLSLDTENSYFSYRVPLNPNHPDYDQYVFRNSGTNWLFIRIPLKDSNRQVVGSASLTQVGGVRIWFSGFSRRLGFSIAEFNIVGNEWRKTIVAESDTSGYDITVLNNFDNSDFYVSPPGVSGNEDYSSGLVSREQSLVMDLQDLPYGETAWIRKQLVTAINLAEYRELKMFVHGGELDSAAFALEYQGKLEYKLRLQSSEGSYYEYSKFIKAGWDPANSMRLLFDEITGIEAFTDASRDQEEPGKPVILADGGQVTAVGNPAITLVRSMLIGVKNHGPAPARTQVWFNELRVSDVKKPISRAMRAEMNADFSDVMTLKGSFEQKDADYHTVKERAASSGATFKRNASGTMTAKLGRLLPPSLGVAANLGLSANRNFEIPKYFPNDDREVIIGEHPAWIEKDSRGRSVNLTLSKTGSKSWVARNTVDKLSFSTTVSQNVSRNETVLADTSFQQDFSLGYNNGIRWTHRLKPLAFTEDWFLLDKVSGLEIGYMPESIQASAATRRNIRHRYDRDLAQTHTQTYELTRKFSISIKLLNNFTISGGRDYNNNLMFNRDQVTLRDAVSQNDSLLFPQVVAYNSRLSEWKQEDGTLFDGDYRIQQRLDFSWNPDLTKLLTTRFSYNTTYGWSRDLPNPAYGVNLTNAGRFSVDVELKTDKVIQGLLLMNEEELNTAKRDLKARKDE
;
A
#
# COMPACT_ATOMS: atom_id res chain seq x y z
N PRO A 1 -40.28 12.74 13.47
CA PRO A 1 -41.25 11.79 12.85
C PRO A 1 -42.14 12.38 11.76
N PHE A 2 -41.85 13.60 11.27
CA PHE A 2 -42.68 14.28 10.27
C PHE A 2 -41.74 15.08 9.35
N ASP A 3 -41.14 14.36 8.43
CA ASP A 3 -40.30 14.77 7.30
C ASP A 3 -41.16 14.80 6.02
N TRP A 4 -40.96 15.79 5.17
CA TRP A 4 -41.71 15.96 3.92
C TRP A 4 -40.73 16.17 2.76
N TRP A 5 -41.16 15.78 1.55
CA TRP A 5 -40.40 16.07 0.35
C TRP A 5 -40.48 17.58 0.06
N ASP A 6 -39.40 18.29 0.35
CA ASP A 6 -39.21 19.69 -0.04
C ASP A 6 -38.92 19.75 -1.56
N LEU A 7 -39.99 19.85 -2.35
CA LEU A 7 -39.94 19.71 -3.80
C LEU A 7 -39.39 20.97 -4.48
N ASP A 8 -39.46 22.12 -3.81
CA ASP A 8 -38.98 23.40 -4.33
C ASP A 8 -37.74 23.95 -3.59
N GLN A 9 -37.24 23.19 -2.62
CA GLN A 9 -36.01 23.44 -1.85
C GLN A 9 -36.05 24.76 -1.08
N ASP A 10 -37.22 25.11 -0.55
CA ASP A 10 -37.44 26.37 0.17
C ASP A 10 -37.36 26.24 1.71
N ASP A 11 -37.06 25.03 2.21
CA ASP A 11 -36.99 24.63 3.61
C ASP A 11 -38.32 24.84 4.37
N ARG A 12 -39.46 24.90 3.68
CA ARG A 12 -40.80 25.02 4.27
C ARG A 12 -41.69 23.90 3.78
N ARG A 13 -42.70 23.57 4.61
CA ARG A 13 -43.69 22.56 4.24
C ARG A 13 -44.84 23.21 3.51
N ASP A 14 -44.94 22.96 2.23
CA ASP A 14 -46.09 23.36 1.44
C ASP A 14 -47.26 22.37 1.60
N PRO A 15 -48.52 22.83 1.51
CA PRO A 15 -49.69 21.96 1.69
C PRO A 15 -49.75 20.79 0.70
N ASN A 16 -49.11 20.94 -0.46
CA ASN A 16 -49.09 19.94 -1.53
C ASN A 16 -47.91 18.97 -1.40
N GLU A 17 -47.01 19.17 -0.45
CA GLU A 17 -45.83 18.35 -0.29
C GLU A 17 -46.15 17.06 0.47
N PRO A 18 -45.84 15.90 -0.13
CA PRO A 18 -46.06 14.63 0.50
C PRO A 18 -45.08 14.44 1.66
N TRP A 19 -45.57 13.83 2.74
CA TRP A 19 -44.72 13.30 3.80
C TRP A 19 -43.77 12.23 3.22
N SER A 20 -42.49 12.23 3.61
CA SER A 20 -41.48 11.35 3.00
C SER A 20 -41.51 9.93 3.57
N TYR A 21 -41.80 9.78 4.87
CA TYR A 21 -41.95 8.48 5.55
C TYR A 21 -40.73 7.54 5.38
N ASP A 22 -39.54 8.07 5.14
CA ASP A 22 -38.30 7.33 4.84
C ASP A 22 -37.33 7.27 6.03
N ASN A 23 -37.84 7.49 7.23
CA ASN A 23 -37.13 7.29 8.49
C ASN A 23 -36.63 5.84 8.60
N TYR A 24 -35.31 5.67 8.74
CA TYR A 24 -34.64 4.40 9.00
C TYR A 24 -35.12 3.78 10.32
N ARG A 25 -35.31 2.47 10.32
CA ARG A 25 -35.49 1.67 11.52
C ARG A 25 -34.63 0.42 11.47
N ASP A 26 -34.09 0.05 12.63
CA ASP A 26 -33.27 -1.16 12.78
C ASP A 26 -34.04 -2.39 12.29
N PRO A 27 -33.51 -3.15 11.32
CA PRO A 27 -34.14 -4.37 10.81
C PRO A 27 -34.34 -5.46 11.87
N ASN A 28 -33.67 -5.37 13.03
CA ASN A 28 -33.86 -6.29 14.16
C ASN A 28 -35.09 -5.95 15.03
N ASP A 29 -35.80 -4.85 14.75
CA ASP A 29 -37.07 -4.52 15.41
C ASP A 29 -38.24 -5.24 14.72
N TYR A 30 -38.57 -6.44 15.21
CA TYR A 30 -39.52 -7.38 14.60
C TYR A 30 -41.00 -6.92 14.59
N SER A 31 -41.33 -5.71 15.08
CA SER A 31 -42.73 -5.31 15.23
C SER A 31 -43.44 -4.91 13.93
N GLU A 32 -42.73 -4.49 12.87
CA GLU A 32 -43.37 -3.96 11.64
C GLU A 32 -42.71 -4.37 10.29
N GLY A 33 -41.71 -5.27 10.27
CA GLY A 33 -41.13 -5.82 9.03
C GLY A 33 -40.05 -4.94 8.36
N ILE A 34 -39.37 -5.50 7.35
CA ILE A 34 -38.14 -4.98 6.68
C ILE A 34 -38.38 -3.67 5.90
N ASP A 35 -39.60 -3.15 5.82
CA ASP A 35 -39.97 -2.05 4.91
C ASP A 35 -39.29 -0.69 5.22
N LYS A 36 -38.71 -0.51 6.41
CA LYS A 36 -38.06 0.74 6.84
C LYS A 36 -36.55 0.63 7.08
N SER A 37 -35.94 -0.53 6.77
CA SER A 37 -34.50 -0.74 6.97
C SER A 37 -33.63 -0.07 5.91
N HIS A 38 -34.20 0.48 4.84
CA HIS A 38 -33.48 1.16 3.74
C HIS A 38 -33.79 2.67 3.67
N GLY A 39 -34.31 3.23 4.76
CA GLY A 39 -34.53 4.67 4.89
C GLY A 39 -33.22 5.46 4.93
N TRP A 40 -33.26 6.72 4.51
CA TRP A 40 -32.07 7.59 4.48
C TRP A 40 -31.93 8.40 5.78
N GLU A 41 -33.04 8.79 6.40
CA GLU A 41 -33.00 9.52 7.66
C GLU A 41 -32.70 8.61 8.86
N GLY A 42 -31.58 8.84 9.55
CA GLY A 42 -31.23 8.14 10.79
C GLY A 42 -30.54 6.78 10.60
N ASN A 43 -30.20 6.40 9.36
CA ASN A 43 -29.48 5.17 9.03
C ASN A 43 -28.03 5.13 9.52
N SER A 44 -27.44 6.27 9.90
CA SER A 44 -26.13 6.33 10.56
C SER A 44 -26.03 5.55 11.88
N GLN A 45 -27.19 5.16 12.45
CA GLN A 45 -27.26 4.30 13.63
C GLN A 45 -27.06 2.82 13.31
N ASP A 46 -27.08 2.43 12.02
CA ASP A 46 -26.77 1.09 11.58
C ASP A 46 -25.29 0.76 11.86
N THR A 47 -25.05 -0.36 12.54
CA THR A 47 -23.70 -0.81 12.83
C THR A 47 -22.92 -1.24 11.59
N GLU A 48 -23.61 -1.58 10.50
CA GLU A 48 -23.02 -2.08 9.25
C GLU A 48 -22.81 -0.98 8.18
N GLN A 49 -23.57 0.14 8.23
CA GLN A 49 -23.49 1.23 7.25
C GLN A 49 -23.22 2.58 7.93
N ARG A 50 -21.93 2.95 8.03
CA ARG A 50 -21.46 4.19 8.69
C ARG A 50 -21.00 5.28 7.72
N SER A 51 -21.22 5.11 6.42
CA SER A 51 -20.88 6.10 5.41
C SER A 51 -22.05 7.07 5.23
N PRO A 52 -21.80 8.37 4.99
CA PRO A 52 -22.85 9.30 4.58
C PRO A 52 -23.51 8.83 3.28
N ASP A 53 -24.81 9.06 3.15
CA ASP A 53 -25.51 8.86 1.89
C ASP A 53 -25.08 9.93 0.89
N SER A 54 -24.75 9.48 -0.32
CA SER A 54 -24.23 10.33 -1.38
C SER A 54 -25.03 10.11 -2.67
N GLU A 55 -25.25 11.19 -3.40
CA GLU A 55 -25.77 11.13 -4.77
C GLU A 55 -24.69 10.65 -5.77
N ASP A 56 -23.41 10.75 -5.38
CA ASP A 56 -22.28 10.12 -6.06
C ASP A 56 -22.24 8.62 -5.72
N ARG A 57 -22.61 7.80 -6.71
CA ARG A 57 -22.78 6.34 -6.59
C ARG A 57 -21.52 5.56 -6.94
N ASP A 58 -20.62 6.13 -7.73
CA ASP A 58 -19.41 5.46 -8.21
C ASP A 58 -18.12 5.97 -7.53
N GLY A 59 -18.24 7.03 -6.72
CA GLY A 59 -17.21 7.54 -5.83
C GLY A 59 -16.20 8.44 -6.53
N ASP A 60 -16.55 9.02 -7.68
CA ASP A 60 -15.67 9.85 -8.48
C ASP A 60 -15.65 11.34 -8.06
N LEU A 61 -16.43 11.68 -7.03
CA LEU A 61 -16.62 13.03 -6.47
C LEU A 61 -17.37 14.00 -7.39
N SER A 62 -18.06 13.48 -8.40
CA SER A 62 -18.92 14.21 -9.33
C SER A 62 -20.36 13.73 -9.22
N LEU A 63 -21.31 14.60 -9.60
CA LEU A 63 -22.71 14.23 -9.74
C LEU A 63 -23.02 13.93 -11.20
N ASP A 64 -23.29 12.67 -11.50
CA ASP A 64 -23.69 12.23 -12.83
C ASP A 64 -25.17 12.49 -13.08
N THR A 65 -25.46 13.53 -13.86
CA THR A 65 -26.83 13.92 -14.25
C THR A 65 -27.23 13.44 -15.65
N GLU A 66 -26.29 12.89 -16.43
CA GLU A 66 -26.56 12.41 -17.78
C GLU A 66 -27.37 11.10 -17.76
N ASN A 67 -28.40 11.03 -18.61
CA ASN A 67 -29.25 9.86 -18.77
C ASN A 67 -29.01 9.17 -20.12
N SER A 68 -28.00 8.30 -20.15
CA SER A 68 -27.66 7.46 -21.31
C SER A 68 -27.71 5.98 -20.93
N TYR A 69 -28.81 5.27 -21.25
CA TYR A 69 -29.02 3.88 -20.82
C TYR A 69 -29.81 3.01 -21.81
N PHE A 70 -29.68 1.69 -21.65
CA PHE A 70 -30.55 0.69 -22.27
C PHE A 70 -31.67 0.29 -21.31
N SER A 71 -32.91 0.26 -21.80
CA SER A 71 -34.08 -0.16 -21.02
C SER A 71 -34.71 -1.42 -21.60
N TYR A 72 -34.99 -2.38 -20.72
CA TYR A 72 -35.58 -3.67 -21.03
C TYR A 72 -36.86 -3.83 -20.21
N ARG A 73 -37.97 -4.13 -20.87
CA ARG A 73 -39.26 -4.33 -20.21
C ARG A 73 -39.58 -5.82 -20.15
N VAL A 74 -39.48 -6.40 -18.96
CA VAL A 74 -39.83 -7.81 -18.73
C VAL A 74 -41.27 -7.90 -18.18
N PRO A 75 -42.24 -8.41 -18.95
CA PRO A 75 -43.58 -8.63 -18.45
C PRO A 75 -43.59 -9.85 -17.50
N LEU A 76 -44.18 -9.68 -16.32
CA LEU A 76 -44.37 -10.79 -15.36
C LEU A 76 -45.77 -11.43 -15.46
N ASN A 77 -46.63 -10.93 -16.35
CA ASN A 77 -47.93 -11.52 -16.64
C ASN A 77 -47.77 -12.67 -17.64
N PRO A 78 -48.11 -13.93 -17.27
CA PRO A 78 -47.99 -15.09 -18.15
C PRO A 78 -48.77 -14.99 -19.47
N ASN A 79 -49.78 -14.11 -19.53
CA ASN A 79 -50.60 -13.92 -20.72
C ASN A 79 -50.05 -12.82 -21.66
N HIS A 80 -48.92 -12.20 -21.34
CA HIS A 80 -48.31 -11.19 -22.19
C HIS A 80 -47.57 -11.87 -23.36
N PRO A 81 -47.67 -11.37 -24.61
CA PRO A 81 -47.00 -11.99 -25.77
C PRO A 81 -45.48 -12.13 -25.59
N ASP A 82 -44.83 -11.16 -24.95
CA ASP A 82 -43.39 -11.18 -24.70
C ASP A 82 -42.98 -11.92 -23.40
N TYR A 83 -43.90 -12.60 -22.70
CA TYR A 83 -43.60 -13.31 -21.45
C TYR A 83 -42.58 -14.44 -21.67
N ASP A 84 -42.85 -15.29 -22.66
CA ASP A 84 -42.00 -16.44 -22.99
C ASP A 84 -40.66 -16.04 -23.64
N GLN A 85 -40.48 -14.76 -24.03
CA GLN A 85 -39.21 -14.24 -24.54
C GLN A 85 -38.16 -14.09 -23.43
N TYR A 86 -38.60 -13.76 -22.22
CA TYR A 86 -37.70 -13.41 -21.11
C TYR A 86 -37.85 -14.33 -19.89
N VAL A 87 -39.01 -14.96 -19.68
CA VAL A 87 -39.32 -15.71 -18.47
C VAL A 87 -39.39 -17.21 -18.76
N PHE A 88 -38.58 -17.98 -18.05
CA PHE A 88 -38.47 -19.43 -18.15
C PHE A 88 -38.93 -20.07 -16.84
N ARG A 89 -39.79 -21.08 -16.92
CA ARG A 89 -40.30 -21.81 -15.76
C ARG A 89 -39.53 -23.11 -15.56
N ASN A 90 -39.10 -23.35 -14.31
CA ASN A 90 -38.56 -24.64 -13.93
C ASN A 90 -39.69 -25.56 -13.43
N SER A 91 -39.72 -26.80 -13.93
CA SER A 91 -40.76 -27.77 -13.59
C SER A 91 -40.57 -28.25 -12.15
N GLY A 92 -41.36 -27.73 -11.21
CA GLY A 92 -41.37 -28.17 -9.80
C GLY A 92 -41.01 -27.12 -8.75
N THR A 93 -40.74 -25.87 -9.13
CA THR A 93 -40.53 -24.77 -8.17
C THR A 93 -41.38 -23.55 -8.52
N ASN A 94 -41.65 -22.69 -7.53
CA ASN A 94 -42.32 -21.39 -7.73
C ASN A 94 -41.34 -20.27 -8.15
N TRP A 95 -40.07 -20.60 -8.43
CA TRP A 95 -39.07 -19.64 -8.86
C TRP A 95 -39.14 -19.40 -10.38
N LEU A 96 -39.08 -18.14 -10.77
CA LEU A 96 -39.03 -17.72 -12.16
C LEU A 96 -37.57 -17.45 -12.55
N PHE A 97 -37.13 -18.05 -13.64
CA PHE A 97 -35.83 -17.71 -14.23
C PHE A 97 -36.03 -16.65 -15.30
N ILE A 98 -35.45 -15.46 -15.12
CA ILE A 98 -35.57 -14.35 -16.07
C ILE A 98 -34.25 -14.15 -16.79
N ARG A 99 -34.27 -14.08 -18.12
CA ARG A 99 -33.09 -13.80 -18.95
C ARG A 99 -33.34 -12.62 -19.86
N ILE A 100 -32.44 -11.64 -19.84
CA ILE A 100 -32.52 -10.43 -20.66
C ILE A 100 -31.29 -10.38 -21.59
N PRO A 101 -31.45 -10.55 -22.92
CA PRO A 101 -30.35 -10.39 -23.85
C PRO A 101 -29.94 -8.92 -23.96
N LEU A 102 -28.69 -8.56 -23.63
CA LEU A 102 -28.26 -7.15 -23.65
C LEU A 102 -28.29 -6.54 -25.07
N LYS A 103 -28.15 -7.36 -26.12
CA LYS A 103 -28.22 -6.92 -27.52
C LYS A 103 -29.61 -7.09 -28.16
N ASP A 104 -30.66 -7.30 -27.37
CA ASP A 104 -32.03 -7.44 -27.86
C ASP A 104 -32.44 -6.28 -28.78
N SER A 105 -33.04 -6.58 -29.93
CA SER A 105 -33.54 -5.59 -30.89
C SER A 105 -34.72 -4.79 -30.35
N ASN A 106 -35.46 -5.33 -29.38
CA ASN A 106 -36.62 -4.69 -28.76
C ASN A 106 -36.25 -3.77 -27.60
N ARG A 107 -34.95 -3.64 -27.26
CA ARG A 107 -34.50 -2.73 -26.19
C ARG A 107 -34.74 -1.28 -26.57
N GLN A 108 -35.12 -0.47 -25.58
CA GLN A 108 -35.17 0.97 -25.75
C GLN A 108 -33.79 1.57 -25.49
N VAL A 109 -33.33 2.45 -26.38
CA VAL A 109 -32.07 3.18 -26.25
C VAL A 109 -32.41 4.63 -25.91
N VAL A 110 -31.89 5.13 -24.78
CA VAL A 110 -32.05 6.51 -24.34
C VAL A 110 -30.68 7.17 -24.33
N GLY A 111 -30.58 8.38 -24.88
CA GLY A 111 -29.31 9.11 -24.99
C GLY A 111 -28.31 8.42 -25.92
N SER A 112 -27.02 8.54 -25.60
CA SER A 112 -25.89 7.94 -26.33
C SER A 112 -25.34 6.70 -25.61
N ALA A 113 -26.23 5.78 -25.24
CA ALA A 113 -25.87 4.58 -24.48
C ALA A 113 -24.93 3.63 -25.26
N SER A 114 -23.89 3.13 -24.59
CA SER A 114 -22.96 2.13 -25.14
C SER A 114 -22.73 0.99 -24.14
N LEU A 115 -22.64 -0.24 -24.64
CA LEU A 115 -22.29 -1.42 -23.82
C LEU A 115 -20.78 -1.50 -23.53
N THR A 116 -19.97 -0.56 -24.04
CA THR A 116 -18.52 -0.50 -23.77
C THR A 116 -18.20 0.00 -22.37
N GLN A 117 -19.07 0.82 -21.78
CA GLN A 117 -18.92 1.38 -20.44
C GLN A 117 -20.30 1.46 -19.79
N VAL A 118 -20.51 0.63 -18.75
CA VAL A 118 -21.77 0.56 -18.01
C VAL A 118 -21.46 0.80 -16.55
N GLY A 119 -21.88 1.95 -16.01
CA GLY A 119 -21.61 2.35 -14.63
C GLY A 119 -22.53 1.69 -13.58
N GLY A 120 -23.72 1.25 -13.98
CA GLY A 120 -24.64 0.60 -13.05
C GLY A 120 -25.88 -0.01 -13.72
N VAL A 121 -26.63 -0.77 -12.93
CA VAL A 121 -27.91 -1.37 -13.34
C VAL A 121 -29.00 -0.90 -12.39
N ARG A 122 -30.14 -0.44 -12.94
CA ARG A 122 -31.32 -0.05 -12.18
C ARG A 122 -32.46 -1.01 -12.50
N ILE A 123 -33.07 -1.57 -11.46
CA ILE A 123 -34.24 -2.44 -11.57
C ILE A 123 -35.39 -1.76 -10.83
N TRP A 124 -36.56 -1.69 -11.45
CA TRP A 124 -37.77 -1.19 -10.80
C TRP A 124 -38.97 -2.03 -11.24
N PHE A 125 -39.94 -2.16 -10.34
CA PHE A 125 -41.16 -2.93 -10.55
C PHE A 125 -42.33 -1.96 -10.66
N SER A 126 -43.17 -2.10 -11.70
CA SER A 126 -44.35 -1.25 -11.89
C SER A 126 -45.52 -2.02 -12.50
N GLY A 127 -46.74 -1.46 -12.40
CA GLY A 127 -47.94 -2.05 -13.01
C GLY A 127 -48.67 -3.11 -12.18
N PHE A 128 -48.44 -3.16 -10.86
CA PHE A 128 -49.12 -4.08 -9.95
C PHE A 128 -50.30 -3.39 -9.24
N SER A 129 -51.46 -4.03 -9.24
CA SER A 129 -52.67 -3.52 -8.58
C SER A 129 -52.75 -3.81 -7.08
N ARG A 130 -51.80 -4.60 -6.55
CA ARG A 130 -51.68 -4.98 -5.15
C ARG A 130 -50.23 -4.94 -4.72
N ARG A 131 -49.99 -4.78 -3.42
CA ARG A 131 -48.67 -4.89 -2.81
C ARG A 131 -48.13 -6.31 -2.99
N LEU A 132 -46.92 -6.43 -3.52
CA LEU A 132 -46.23 -7.70 -3.76
C LEU A 132 -44.82 -7.63 -3.18
N GLY A 133 -44.33 -8.75 -2.64
CA GLY A 133 -42.92 -8.95 -2.33
C GLY A 133 -42.25 -9.74 -3.43
N PHE A 134 -41.05 -9.32 -3.82
CA PHE A 134 -40.20 -10.05 -4.76
C PHE A 134 -38.97 -10.56 -4.00
N SER A 135 -38.64 -11.83 -4.22
CA SER A 135 -37.37 -12.40 -3.77
C SER A 135 -36.54 -12.67 -5.00
N ILE A 136 -35.28 -12.23 -5.00
CA ILE A 136 -34.30 -12.51 -6.04
C ILE A 136 -33.28 -13.44 -5.41
N ALA A 137 -33.23 -14.69 -5.86
CA ALA A 137 -32.27 -15.66 -5.35
C ALA A 137 -30.86 -15.35 -5.85
N GLU A 138 -30.73 -14.95 -7.13
CA GLU A 138 -29.45 -14.73 -7.79
C GLU A 138 -29.62 -13.68 -8.90
N PHE A 139 -28.62 -12.82 -9.07
CA PHE A 139 -28.56 -11.83 -10.14
C PHE A 139 -27.16 -11.80 -10.74
N ASN A 140 -27.05 -12.18 -12.03
CA ASN A 140 -25.78 -12.27 -12.74
C ASN A 140 -25.85 -11.59 -14.11
N ILE A 141 -24.74 -10.97 -14.52
CA ILE A 141 -24.50 -10.58 -15.91
C ILE A 141 -23.55 -11.60 -16.51
N VAL A 142 -23.98 -12.27 -17.58
CA VAL A 142 -23.20 -13.32 -18.24
C VAL A 142 -22.81 -12.83 -19.64
N GLY A 143 -21.53 -12.97 -19.99
CA GLY A 143 -20.99 -12.57 -21.28
C GLY A 143 -19.86 -13.49 -21.72
N ASN A 144 -19.54 -13.45 -23.01
CA ASN A 144 -18.39 -14.17 -23.55
C ASN A 144 -17.11 -13.38 -23.26
N GLU A 145 -16.20 -13.96 -22.46
CA GLU A 145 -14.88 -13.38 -22.18
C GLU A 145 -13.91 -13.54 -23.35
N TRP A 146 -14.22 -14.40 -24.32
CA TRP A 146 -13.46 -14.61 -25.54
C TRP A 146 -13.87 -13.64 -26.64
N ARG A 147 -12.88 -13.00 -27.26
CA ARG A 147 -13.08 -12.02 -28.34
C ARG A 147 -12.39 -12.49 -29.61
N LYS A 148 -12.95 -12.15 -30.78
CA LYS A 148 -12.26 -12.38 -32.07
C LYS A 148 -10.97 -11.56 -32.09
N THR A 149 -9.88 -12.15 -32.58
CA THR A 149 -8.66 -11.39 -32.88
C THR A 149 -8.78 -10.87 -34.30
N ILE A 150 -8.80 -9.55 -34.47
CA ILE A 150 -8.75 -8.91 -35.78
C ILE A 150 -7.29 -8.98 -36.25
N VAL A 151 -6.99 -9.80 -37.25
CA VAL A 151 -5.62 -9.94 -37.81
C VAL A 151 -5.40 -9.03 -39.04
N ALA A 152 -6.46 -8.39 -39.56
CA ALA A 152 -6.36 -7.36 -40.60
C ALA A 152 -7.55 -6.39 -40.53
N GLU A 153 -7.36 -5.11 -40.90
CA GLU A 153 -8.33 -3.99 -40.86
C GLU A 153 -9.62 -4.15 -41.71
N SER A 154 -9.90 -5.36 -42.19
CA SER A 154 -11.14 -5.70 -42.89
C SER A 154 -11.88 -6.77 -42.07
N ASP A 155 -13.08 -6.42 -41.60
CA ASP A 155 -13.99 -7.21 -40.76
C ASP A 155 -14.61 -8.43 -41.50
N THR A 156 -13.87 -9.03 -42.44
CA THR A 156 -14.26 -10.19 -43.26
C THR A 156 -13.70 -11.50 -42.70
N SER A 157 -13.43 -11.59 -41.41
CA SER A 157 -13.02 -12.85 -40.79
C SER A 157 -14.19 -13.85 -40.89
N GLY A 158 -14.06 -14.86 -41.74
CA GLY A 158 -15.07 -15.90 -42.00
C GLY A 158 -15.26 -16.87 -40.84
N TYR A 159 -15.53 -16.36 -39.64
CA TYR A 159 -15.93 -17.14 -38.48
C TYR A 159 -16.67 -16.31 -37.43
N ASP A 160 -17.50 -16.98 -36.62
CA ASP A 160 -18.19 -16.42 -35.47
C ASP A 160 -17.92 -17.18 -34.17
N ILE A 161 -18.21 -16.53 -33.04
CA ILE A 161 -18.08 -17.14 -31.70
C ILE A 161 -19.45 -17.19 -31.05
N THR A 162 -19.85 -18.39 -30.66
CA THR A 162 -21.08 -18.60 -29.88
C THR A 162 -20.79 -19.52 -28.69
N VAL A 163 -21.81 -19.75 -27.87
CA VAL A 163 -21.74 -20.65 -26.71
C VAL A 163 -22.91 -21.61 -26.80
N LEU A 164 -22.63 -22.90 -26.66
CA LEU A 164 -23.65 -23.93 -26.51
C LEU A 164 -23.67 -24.42 -25.06
N ASN A 165 -24.85 -24.73 -24.53
CA ASN A 165 -24.96 -25.21 -23.16
C ASN A 165 -26.03 -26.29 -23.00
N ASN A 166 -25.89 -27.06 -21.92
CA ASN A 166 -26.76 -28.20 -21.61
C ASN A 166 -28.19 -27.83 -21.17
N PHE A 167 -28.54 -26.55 -21.07
CA PHE A 167 -29.91 -26.10 -20.77
C PHE A 167 -30.63 -25.61 -22.03
N ASP A 168 -30.08 -24.58 -22.67
CA ASP A 168 -30.70 -23.90 -23.82
C ASP A 168 -30.58 -24.72 -25.12
N ASN A 169 -29.58 -25.59 -25.21
CA ASN A 169 -29.33 -26.45 -26.36
C ASN A 169 -29.49 -27.93 -25.99
N SER A 170 -30.28 -28.23 -24.96
CA SER A 170 -30.47 -29.58 -24.40
C SER A 170 -30.96 -30.62 -25.42
N ASP A 171 -31.62 -30.19 -26.49
CA ASP A 171 -32.08 -31.07 -27.57
C ASP A 171 -30.93 -31.76 -28.33
N PHE A 172 -29.74 -31.17 -28.34
CA PHE A 172 -28.68 -31.57 -29.27
C PHE A 172 -27.25 -31.41 -28.76
N TYR A 173 -27.03 -30.61 -27.72
CA TYR A 173 -25.73 -30.46 -27.07
C TYR A 173 -25.51 -31.56 -26.03
N VAL A 174 -24.39 -32.28 -26.16
CA VAL A 174 -23.95 -33.30 -25.21
C VAL A 174 -22.66 -32.85 -24.56
N SER A 175 -22.64 -32.78 -23.23
CA SER A 175 -21.45 -32.42 -22.45
C SER A 175 -20.29 -33.41 -22.71
N PRO A 176 -19.02 -32.96 -22.65
CA PRO A 176 -17.88 -33.86 -22.80
C PRO A 176 -17.91 -35.00 -21.77
N PRO A 177 -17.30 -36.15 -22.06
CA PRO A 177 -17.28 -37.29 -21.15
C PRO A 177 -16.75 -36.93 -19.75
N GLY A 178 -17.56 -37.15 -18.72
CA GLY A 178 -17.20 -36.90 -17.32
C GLY A 178 -17.23 -35.42 -16.90
N VAL A 179 -17.79 -34.54 -17.72
CA VAL A 179 -18.00 -33.12 -17.41
C VAL A 179 -19.48 -32.89 -17.12
N SER A 180 -19.76 -32.22 -16.01
CA SER A 180 -21.09 -31.78 -15.62
C SER A 180 -21.00 -30.42 -14.96
N GLY A 181 -22.14 -29.75 -14.85
CA GLY A 181 -22.21 -28.50 -14.09
C GLY A 181 -21.83 -28.68 -12.63
N ASN A 182 -21.33 -27.61 -12.01
CA ASN A 182 -21.07 -27.59 -10.57
C ASN A 182 -22.39 -27.62 -9.81
N GLU A 183 -22.56 -28.62 -8.95
CA GLU A 183 -23.68 -28.67 -8.01
C GLU A 183 -23.40 -27.75 -6.82
N ASP A 184 -24.29 -26.79 -6.59
CA ASP A 184 -24.31 -26.04 -5.35
C ASP A 184 -24.89 -26.92 -4.24
N TYR A 185 -24.04 -27.38 -3.33
CA TYR A 185 -24.42 -28.25 -2.21
C TYR A 185 -25.51 -27.66 -1.29
N SER A 186 -25.71 -26.34 -1.29
CA SER A 186 -26.71 -25.69 -0.45
C SER A 186 -28.11 -25.68 -1.06
N SER A 187 -28.21 -25.52 -2.39
CA SER A 187 -29.46 -25.42 -3.13
C SER A 187 -29.81 -26.69 -3.92
N GLY A 188 -28.85 -27.59 -4.14
CA GLY A 188 -28.95 -28.74 -5.04
C GLY A 188 -29.03 -28.36 -6.52
N LEU A 189 -28.78 -27.08 -6.86
CA LEU A 189 -28.82 -26.60 -8.24
C LEU A 189 -27.51 -26.92 -8.95
N VAL A 190 -27.64 -27.51 -10.13
CA VAL A 190 -26.50 -27.78 -11.01
C VAL A 190 -26.32 -26.59 -11.93
N SER A 191 -25.12 -26.01 -11.90
CA SER A 191 -24.72 -24.89 -12.75
C SER A 191 -24.74 -25.28 -14.22
N ARG A 192 -24.82 -24.30 -15.12
CA ARG A 192 -24.76 -24.57 -16.56
C ARG A 192 -23.38 -25.08 -16.96
N GLU A 193 -23.39 -26.11 -17.77
CA GLU A 193 -22.22 -26.65 -18.43
C GLU A 193 -22.27 -26.14 -19.89
N GLN A 194 -21.18 -25.53 -20.34
CA GLN A 194 -21.17 -24.75 -21.57
C GLN A 194 -19.85 -24.85 -22.33
N SER A 195 -19.96 -25.07 -23.65
CA SER A 195 -18.85 -25.09 -24.59
C SER A 195 -18.77 -23.79 -25.39
N LEU A 196 -17.53 -23.35 -25.63
CA LEU A 196 -17.22 -22.26 -26.55
C LEU A 196 -17.21 -22.80 -27.98
N VAL A 197 -17.98 -22.20 -28.87
CA VAL A 197 -18.10 -22.65 -30.26
C VAL A 197 -17.46 -21.63 -31.18
N MET A 198 -16.55 -22.11 -32.02
CA MET A 198 -16.03 -21.39 -33.16
C MET A 198 -16.76 -21.88 -34.42
N ASP A 199 -17.63 -21.04 -34.96
CA ASP A 199 -18.40 -21.32 -36.17
C ASP A 199 -17.65 -20.79 -37.39
N LEU A 200 -17.08 -21.68 -38.21
CA LEU A 200 -16.30 -21.32 -39.39
C LEU A 200 -17.24 -21.07 -40.57
N GLN A 201 -17.12 -19.89 -41.18
CA GLN A 201 -17.89 -19.41 -42.32
C GLN A 201 -16.95 -19.20 -43.50
N ASP A 202 -16.58 -20.32 -44.15
CA ASP A 202 -15.69 -20.37 -45.31
C ASP A 202 -14.23 -19.95 -45.01
N LEU A 203 -13.64 -20.51 -43.95
CA LEU A 203 -12.24 -20.27 -43.58
C LEU A 203 -11.28 -20.78 -44.69
N PRO A 204 -10.52 -19.91 -45.38
CA PRO A 204 -9.68 -20.32 -46.50
C PRO A 204 -8.55 -21.29 -46.11
N TYR A 205 -7.98 -21.98 -47.11
CA TYR A 205 -6.79 -22.82 -46.91
C TYR A 205 -5.62 -22.00 -46.36
N GLY A 206 -4.94 -22.54 -45.35
CA GLY A 206 -3.77 -21.94 -44.70
C GLY A 206 -4.12 -20.92 -43.61
N GLU A 207 -5.34 -20.39 -43.61
CA GLU A 207 -5.81 -19.40 -42.64
C GLU A 207 -6.13 -20.02 -41.29
N THR A 208 -6.03 -19.19 -40.24
CA THR A 208 -6.36 -19.60 -38.87
C THR A 208 -7.34 -18.61 -38.25
N ALA A 209 -8.51 -19.10 -37.85
CA ALA A 209 -9.46 -18.34 -37.04
C ALA A 209 -8.93 -18.27 -35.60
N TRP A 210 -8.87 -17.09 -34.99
CA TRP A 210 -8.30 -16.90 -33.65
C TRP A 210 -9.26 -16.17 -32.71
N ILE A 211 -9.49 -16.76 -31.55
CA ILE A 211 -10.19 -16.13 -30.45
C ILE A 211 -9.22 -15.93 -29.29
N ARG A 212 -9.35 -14.81 -28.58
CA ARG A 212 -8.46 -14.41 -27.50
C ARG A 212 -9.25 -14.14 -26.22
N LYS A 213 -8.75 -14.67 -25.11
CA LYS A 213 -9.11 -14.26 -23.76
C LYS A 213 -7.95 -13.45 -23.19
N GLN A 214 -8.21 -12.18 -22.90
CA GLN A 214 -7.24 -11.30 -22.25
C GLN A 214 -7.43 -11.41 -20.74
N LEU A 215 -6.34 -11.67 -20.00
CA LEU A 215 -6.38 -11.71 -18.54
C LEU A 215 -5.99 -10.34 -17.99
N VAL A 216 -6.76 -9.84 -17.02
CA VAL A 216 -6.48 -8.57 -16.32
C VAL A 216 -5.21 -8.69 -15.49
N THR A 217 -5.03 -9.83 -14.83
CA THR A 217 -3.83 -10.18 -14.08
C THR A 217 -3.22 -11.43 -14.69
N ALA A 218 -1.89 -11.44 -14.85
CA ALA A 218 -1.20 -12.61 -15.34
C ALA A 218 -1.41 -13.79 -14.38
N ILE A 219 -1.64 -14.98 -14.92
CA ILE A 219 -1.77 -16.20 -14.13
C ILE A 219 -0.47 -16.99 -14.16
N ASN A 220 -0.11 -17.56 -13.01
CA ASN A 220 1.00 -18.48 -12.88
C ASN A 220 0.48 -19.92 -12.93
N LEU A 221 0.87 -20.67 -13.97
CA LEU A 221 0.47 -22.06 -14.16
C LEU A 221 1.53 -23.06 -13.67
N ALA A 222 2.69 -22.61 -13.21
CA ALA A 222 3.84 -23.46 -12.86
C ALA A 222 3.60 -24.37 -11.64
N GLU A 223 2.64 -24.03 -10.78
CA GLU A 223 2.24 -24.82 -9.61
C GLU A 223 1.38 -26.04 -9.98
N TYR A 224 0.93 -26.15 -11.23
CA TYR A 224 0.19 -27.29 -11.74
C TYR A 224 1.10 -28.14 -12.64
N ARG A 225 0.72 -29.40 -12.87
CA ARG A 225 1.48 -30.31 -13.75
C ARG A 225 0.88 -30.43 -15.13
N GLU A 226 -0.44 -30.34 -15.25
CA GLU A 226 -1.13 -30.62 -16.51
C GLU A 226 -2.15 -29.54 -16.86
N LEU A 227 -2.19 -29.14 -18.13
CA LEU A 227 -3.28 -28.38 -18.75
C LEU A 227 -4.10 -29.29 -19.65
N LYS A 228 -5.43 -29.23 -19.51
CA LYS A 228 -6.40 -30.07 -20.23
C LYS A 228 -7.47 -29.23 -20.87
N MET A 229 -7.98 -29.69 -22.01
CA MET A 229 -9.11 -29.09 -22.71
C MET A 229 -9.77 -30.15 -23.59
N PHE A 230 -11.09 -30.15 -23.66
CA PHE A 230 -11.84 -30.97 -24.59
C PHE A 230 -12.12 -30.20 -25.88
N VAL A 231 -12.06 -30.91 -27.01
CA VAL A 231 -12.36 -30.36 -28.34
C VAL A 231 -13.33 -31.28 -29.08
N HIS A 232 -14.38 -30.71 -29.65
CA HIS A 232 -15.37 -31.38 -30.49
C HIS A 232 -15.20 -30.95 -31.95
N GLY A 233 -15.14 -31.92 -32.86
CA GLY A 233 -15.13 -31.64 -34.29
C GLY A 233 -16.50 -31.80 -34.93
N GLY A 234 -17.00 -30.74 -35.54
CA GLY A 234 -18.25 -30.74 -36.29
C GLY A 234 -19.46 -30.38 -35.46
N GLU A 235 -20.57 -30.22 -36.15
CA GLU A 235 -21.90 -30.00 -35.59
C GLU A 235 -22.58 -31.37 -35.30
N LEU A 236 -23.89 -31.47 -35.55
CA LEU A 236 -24.70 -32.65 -35.25
C LEU A 236 -24.43 -33.84 -36.18
N ASP A 237 -23.94 -33.59 -37.40
CA ASP A 237 -23.54 -34.64 -38.32
C ASP A 237 -22.02 -34.89 -38.26
N SER A 238 -21.63 -35.69 -37.27
CA SER A 238 -20.25 -36.16 -37.11
C SER A 238 -19.75 -36.97 -38.33
N ALA A 239 -20.64 -37.59 -39.12
CA ALA A 239 -20.23 -38.37 -40.29
C ALA A 239 -19.84 -37.45 -41.46
N ALA A 240 -20.59 -36.38 -41.71
CA ALA A 240 -20.25 -35.36 -42.69
C ALA A 240 -18.91 -34.67 -42.34
N PHE A 241 -18.72 -34.30 -41.08
CA PHE A 241 -17.44 -33.74 -40.62
C PHE A 241 -16.27 -34.69 -40.84
N ALA A 242 -16.44 -35.98 -40.50
CA ALA A 242 -15.41 -36.98 -40.66
C ALA A 242 -14.95 -37.14 -42.13
N LEU A 243 -15.89 -37.10 -43.07
CA LEU A 243 -15.60 -37.24 -44.50
C LEU A 243 -14.89 -36.00 -45.07
N GLU A 244 -15.30 -34.80 -44.63
CA GLU A 244 -14.86 -33.56 -45.25
C GLU A 244 -13.63 -32.94 -44.56
N TYR A 245 -13.54 -32.99 -43.22
CA TYR A 245 -12.62 -32.18 -42.42
C TYR A 245 -11.63 -32.95 -41.55
N GLN A 246 -11.85 -34.25 -41.31
CA GLN A 246 -10.96 -35.05 -40.46
C GLN A 246 -9.53 -35.08 -41.01
N GLY A 247 -8.56 -34.71 -40.16
CA GLY A 247 -7.16 -34.58 -40.56
C GLY A 247 -6.84 -33.35 -41.43
N LYS A 248 -7.82 -32.47 -41.68
CA LYS A 248 -7.63 -31.20 -42.41
C LYS A 248 -7.78 -29.99 -41.52
N LEU A 249 -8.52 -30.09 -40.41
CA LEU A 249 -8.62 -29.01 -39.42
C LEU A 249 -7.73 -29.31 -38.22
N GLU A 250 -6.98 -28.30 -37.79
CA GLU A 250 -6.09 -28.35 -36.64
C GLU A 250 -6.53 -27.30 -35.62
N TYR A 251 -6.77 -27.69 -34.38
CA TYR A 251 -6.95 -26.70 -33.31
C TYR A 251 -5.62 -26.31 -32.70
N LYS A 252 -5.56 -25.08 -32.20
CA LYS A 252 -4.37 -24.47 -31.59
C LYS A 252 -4.73 -23.81 -30.28
N LEU A 253 -3.85 -23.90 -29.28
CA LEU A 253 -3.91 -23.13 -28.04
C LEU A 253 -2.59 -22.40 -27.85
N ARG A 254 -2.63 -21.08 -27.70
CA ARG A 254 -1.49 -20.26 -27.32
C ARG A 254 -1.61 -19.80 -25.88
N LEU A 255 -0.58 -20.08 -25.09
CA LEU A 255 -0.36 -19.47 -23.78
C LEU A 255 0.65 -18.34 -23.96
N GLN A 256 0.16 -17.10 -23.92
CA GLN A 256 0.94 -15.92 -24.29
C GLN A 256 1.35 -15.12 -23.06
N SER A 257 2.66 -14.86 -22.95
CA SER A 257 3.26 -14.09 -21.85
C SER A 257 3.51 -12.64 -22.26
N SER A 258 3.84 -12.41 -23.53
CA SER A 258 3.95 -11.09 -24.14
C SER A 258 3.65 -11.15 -25.65
N GLU A 259 3.55 -10.01 -26.31
CA GLU A 259 3.43 -9.97 -27.76
C GLU A 259 4.68 -10.60 -28.41
N GLY A 260 4.48 -11.66 -29.21
CA GLY A 260 5.58 -12.42 -29.82
C GLY A 260 6.23 -13.49 -28.93
N SER A 261 5.83 -13.65 -27.65
CA SER A 261 6.31 -14.73 -26.78
C SER A 261 5.17 -15.61 -26.28
N TYR A 262 5.11 -16.86 -26.76
CA TYR A 262 4.04 -17.81 -26.42
C TYR A 262 4.47 -19.27 -26.61
N TYR A 263 3.81 -20.15 -25.86
CA TYR A 263 3.76 -21.58 -26.18
C TYR A 263 2.53 -21.85 -27.04
N GLU A 264 2.69 -22.57 -28.14
CA GLU A 264 1.60 -23.01 -29.01
C GLU A 264 1.48 -24.53 -28.95
N TYR A 265 0.35 -25.04 -28.47
CA TYR A 265 -0.05 -26.44 -28.64
C TYR A 265 -0.93 -26.55 -29.88
N SER A 266 -0.77 -27.60 -30.69
CA SER A 266 -1.65 -27.88 -31.81
C SER A 266 -1.93 -29.37 -32.03
N LYS A 267 -3.10 -29.69 -32.57
CA LYS A 267 -3.51 -31.06 -32.90
C LYS A 267 -4.63 -31.11 -33.93
N PHE A 268 -4.61 -32.13 -34.79
CA PHE A 268 -5.69 -32.36 -35.76
C PHE A 268 -6.99 -32.82 -35.09
N ILE A 269 -8.10 -32.29 -35.59
CA ILE A 269 -9.45 -32.53 -35.09
C ILE A 269 -10.06 -33.75 -35.79
N LYS A 270 -10.71 -34.61 -35.01
CA LYS A 270 -11.61 -35.68 -35.45
C LYS A 270 -13.06 -35.33 -35.12
N ALA A 271 -13.99 -36.04 -35.74
CA ALA A 271 -15.42 -35.83 -35.50
C ALA A 271 -15.82 -36.17 -34.06
N GLY A 272 -16.72 -35.37 -33.48
CA GLY A 272 -17.28 -35.63 -32.15
C GLY A 272 -16.34 -35.30 -30.98
N TRP A 273 -16.74 -35.70 -29.77
CA TRP A 273 -15.88 -35.73 -28.57
C TRP A 273 -14.90 -36.93 -28.61
N ASP A 274 -14.15 -37.08 -29.69
CA ASP A 274 -13.15 -38.16 -29.79
C ASP A 274 -12.08 -37.97 -28.70
N PRO A 275 -11.73 -39.00 -27.91
CA PRO A 275 -10.68 -38.89 -26.89
C PRO A 275 -9.34 -38.38 -27.44
N ALA A 276 -9.03 -38.65 -28.72
CA ALA A 276 -7.83 -38.13 -29.38
C ALA A 276 -7.88 -36.61 -29.60
N ASN A 277 -9.06 -35.98 -29.61
CA ASN A 277 -9.19 -34.53 -29.68
C ASN A 277 -8.82 -33.86 -28.35
N SER A 278 -8.90 -34.59 -27.23
CA SER A 278 -8.61 -34.02 -25.91
C SER A 278 -7.14 -33.60 -25.84
N MET A 279 -6.93 -32.35 -25.44
CA MET A 279 -5.61 -31.79 -25.16
C MET A 279 -5.15 -32.26 -23.79
N ARG A 280 -3.94 -32.80 -23.70
CA ARG A 280 -3.25 -33.02 -22.43
C ARG A 280 -1.80 -32.57 -22.55
N LEU A 281 -1.53 -31.39 -22.01
CA LEU A 281 -0.23 -30.75 -22.03
C LEU A 281 0.41 -30.87 -20.65
N LEU A 282 1.51 -31.62 -20.54
CA LEU A 282 2.32 -31.69 -19.32
C LEU A 282 3.29 -30.51 -19.31
N PHE A 283 3.24 -29.65 -18.28
CA PHE A 283 4.12 -28.48 -18.22
C PHE A 283 5.60 -28.87 -18.13
N ASP A 284 5.92 -30.00 -17.51
CA ASP A 284 7.29 -30.52 -17.43
C ASP A 284 7.85 -30.86 -18.83
N GLU A 285 7.00 -31.31 -19.77
CA GLU A 285 7.41 -31.55 -21.17
C GLU A 285 7.75 -30.25 -21.90
N ILE A 286 7.12 -29.12 -21.53
CA ILE A 286 7.36 -27.80 -22.13
C ILE A 286 8.66 -27.19 -21.62
N THR A 287 8.92 -27.26 -20.31
CA THR A 287 10.17 -26.72 -19.71
C THR A 287 11.42 -27.39 -20.28
N GLY A 288 11.31 -28.66 -20.71
CA GLY A 288 12.37 -29.36 -21.44
C GLY A 288 12.64 -28.79 -22.84
N ILE A 289 11.66 -28.16 -23.49
CA ILE A 289 11.80 -27.51 -24.81
C ILE A 289 12.62 -26.22 -24.67
N GLU A 290 12.40 -25.44 -23.60
CA GLU A 290 13.19 -24.23 -23.35
C GLU A 290 14.67 -24.53 -23.13
N ALA A 291 14.97 -25.58 -22.36
CA ALA A 291 16.33 -26.09 -22.16
C ALA A 291 17.00 -26.51 -23.48
N PHE A 292 16.22 -26.98 -24.46
CA PHE A 292 16.69 -27.34 -25.80
C PHE A 292 16.86 -26.12 -26.72
N THR A 293 15.98 -25.12 -26.64
CA THR A 293 16.06 -23.89 -27.46
C THR A 293 17.24 -22.99 -27.08
N ASP A 294 17.66 -22.97 -25.81
CA ASP A 294 18.88 -22.25 -25.39
C ASP A 294 20.16 -22.95 -25.88
N ALA A 295 20.20 -24.29 -25.93
CA ALA A 295 21.31 -25.05 -26.49
C ALA A 295 21.37 -24.97 -28.04
N SER A 296 20.22 -24.71 -28.67
CA SER A 296 20.06 -24.60 -30.12
C SER A 296 20.08 -23.16 -30.61
N ARG A 297 20.28 -22.16 -29.72
CA ARG A 297 20.29 -20.73 -30.06
C ARG A 297 21.42 -20.37 -31.05
N ASP A 298 22.43 -21.24 -31.16
CA ASP A 298 23.53 -21.19 -32.12
C ASP A 298 23.25 -21.97 -33.43
N GLN A 299 22.06 -22.58 -33.60
CA GLN A 299 21.64 -23.31 -34.81
C GLN A 299 20.30 -22.78 -35.37
N GLU A 300 20.23 -22.65 -36.70
CA GLU A 300 19.29 -21.83 -37.48
C GLU A 300 17.78 -22.20 -37.47
N GLU A 301 17.24 -22.95 -36.49
CA GLU A 301 15.79 -23.27 -36.49
C GLU A 301 15.07 -23.06 -35.14
N PRO A 302 14.81 -21.81 -34.73
CA PRO A 302 13.85 -21.48 -33.69
C PRO A 302 12.44 -21.97 -34.08
N GLY A 303 11.73 -22.63 -33.16
CA GLY A 303 10.31 -22.99 -33.36
C GLY A 303 10.04 -24.37 -33.98
N LYS A 304 10.96 -25.34 -33.86
CA LYS A 304 10.64 -26.74 -34.20
C LYS A 304 9.56 -27.30 -33.26
N PRO A 305 8.48 -27.89 -33.78
CA PRO A 305 7.45 -28.50 -32.96
C PRO A 305 7.99 -29.78 -32.30
N VAL A 306 7.75 -29.92 -31.00
CA VAL A 306 7.99 -31.15 -30.24
C VAL A 306 6.71 -31.95 -30.18
N ILE A 307 6.76 -33.21 -30.59
CA ILE A 307 5.61 -34.11 -30.55
C ILE A 307 5.49 -34.67 -29.13
N LEU A 308 4.32 -34.46 -28.51
CA LEU A 308 4.01 -34.93 -27.17
C LEU A 308 3.51 -36.37 -27.16
N ALA A 309 3.47 -36.97 -25.98
CA ALA A 309 2.96 -38.34 -25.78
C ALA A 309 1.48 -38.51 -26.19
N ASP A 310 0.68 -37.44 -26.16
CA ASP A 310 -0.72 -37.43 -26.58
C ASP A 310 -0.91 -37.28 -28.11
N GLY A 311 0.18 -37.14 -28.86
CA GLY A 311 0.19 -36.93 -30.32
C GLY A 311 -0.01 -35.47 -30.75
N GLY A 312 -0.17 -34.54 -29.81
CA GLY A 312 -0.14 -33.10 -30.07
C GLY A 312 1.28 -32.59 -30.34
N GLN A 313 1.38 -31.38 -30.88
CA GLN A 313 2.64 -30.69 -31.12
C GLN A 313 2.73 -29.45 -30.26
N VAL A 314 3.90 -29.18 -29.68
CA VAL A 314 4.16 -27.94 -28.94
C VAL A 314 5.34 -27.21 -29.54
N THR A 315 5.17 -25.91 -29.73
CA THR A 315 6.21 -25.00 -30.19
C THR A 315 6.36 -23.85 -29.21
N ALA A 316 7.61 -23.55 -28.81
CA ALA A 316 7.94 -22.33 -28.08
C ALA A 316 8.39 -21.24 -29.07
N VAL A 317 7.80 -20.06 -28.99
CA VAL A 317 8.15 -18.89 -29.81
C VAL A 317 8.52 -17.74 -28.90
N GLY A 318 9.67 -17.10 -29.14
CA GLY A 318 10.20 -16.03 -28.29
C GLY A 318 10.77 -16.57 -26.97
N ASN A 319 10.55 -15.84 -25.88
CA ASN A 319 10.84 -16.29 -24.51
C ASN A 319 9.51 -16.37 -23.72
N PRO A 320 8.67 -17.39 -23.99
CA PRO A 320 7.42 -17.55 -23.28
C PRO A 320 7.65 -17.89 -21.79
N ALA A 321 6.62 -17.70 -20.97
CA ALA A 321 6.66 -18.00 -19.54
C ALA A 321 5.26 -18.42 -19.04
N ILE A 322 5.06 -19.71 -18.71
CA ILE A 322 3.86 -20.23 -18.05
C ILE A 322 3.64 -19.64 -16.66
N THR A 323 4.72 -19.12 -16.06
CA THR A 323 4.64 -18.36 -14.80
C THR A 323 3.94 -17.00 -14.96
N LEU A 324 3.80 -16.50 -16.18
CA LEU A 324 3.27 -15.16 -16.49
C LEU A 324 2.35 -15.17 -17.72
N VAL A 325 1.33 -16.03 -17.75
CA VAL A 325 0.37 -16.06 -18.86
C VAL A 325 -0.57 -14.86 -18.76
N ARG A 326 -0.53 -13.97 -19.77
CA ARG A 326 -1.35 -12.75 -19.85
C ARG A 326 -2.54 -12.88 -20.79
N SER A 327 -2.43 -13.73 -21.79
CA SER A 327 -3.51 -13.99 -22.74
C SER A 327 -3.49 -15.45 -23.16
N MET A 328 -4.68 -15.97 -23.46
CA MET A 328 -4.85 -17.28 -24.06
C MET A 328 -5.53 -17.10 -25.41
N LEU A 329 -5.00 -17.75 -26.45
CA LEU A 329 -5.64 -17.75 -27.76
C LEU A 329 -6.00 -19.16 -28.15
N ILE A 330 -7.22 -19.37 -28.61
CA ILE A 330 -7.64 -20.63 -29.22
C ILE A 330 -7.82 -20.36 -30.71
N GLY A 331 -7.34 -21.26 -31.55
CA GLY A 331 -7.50 -21.12 -32.99
C GLY A 331 -7.85 -22.41 -33.69
N VAL A 332 -8.43 -22.29 -34.88
CA VAL A 332 -8.64 -23.41 -35.80
C VAL A 332 -8.02 -23.05 -37.14
N LYS A 333 -7.08 -23.88 -37.59
CA LYS A 333 -6.37 -23.73 -38.85
C LYS A 333 -6.90 -24.72 -39.88
N ASN A 334 -7.13 -24.23 -41.09
CA ASN A 334 -7.53 -25.05 -42.22
C ASN A 334 -6.32 -25.49 -43.05
N HIS A 335 -6.05 -26.78 -43.11
CA HIS A 335 -5.05 -27.41 -43.99
C HIS A 335 -5.69 -28.10 -45.21
N GLY A 336 -7.02 -28.05 -45.33
CA GLY A 336 -7.75 -28.56 -46.48
C GLY A 336 -7.75 -27.58 -47.65
N PRO A 337 -7.69 -28.05 -48.91
CA PRO A 337 -7.63 -27.18 -50.08
C PRO A 337 -8.91 -26.37 -50.34
N ALA A 338 -10.04 -26.72 -49.69
CA ALA A 338 -11.31 -26.02 -49.79
C ALA A 338 -11.55 -25.14 -48.56
N PRO A 339 -12.26 -24.00 -48.70
CA PRO A 339 -12.71 -23.20 -47.56
C PRO A 339 -13.53 -24.05 -46.58
N ALA A 340 -13.21 -23.97 -45.29
CA ALA A 340 -13.87 -24.78 -44.27
C ALA A 340 -15.10 -24.09 -43.72
N ARG A 341 -16.23 -24.81 -43.72
CA ARG A 341 -17.50 -24.35 -43.18
C ARG A 341 -18.07 -25.37 -42.20
N THR A 342 -17.77 -25.18 -40.92
CA THR A 342 -18.12 -26.13 -39.87
C THR A 342 -17.90 -25.52 -38.48
N GLN A 343 -18.33 -26.21 -37.44
CA GLN A 343 -18.15 -25.79 -36.06
C GLN A 343 -17.07 -26.61 -35.35
N VAL A 344 -16.35 -25.95 -34.46
CA VAL A 344 -15.43 -26.60 -33.51
C VAL A 344 -15.76 -26.12 -32.11
N TRP A 345 -15.99 -27.05 -31.19
CA TRP A 345 -16.38 -26.71 -29.82
C TRP A 345 -15.21 -26.96 -28.87
N PHE A 346 -15.00 -26.05 -27.93
CA PHE A 346 -13.93 -26.07 -26.94
C PHE A 346 -14.55 -26.03 -25.56
N ASN A 347 -14.06 -26.87 -24.66
CA ASN A 347 -14.65 -26.99 -23.34
C ASN A 347 -13.62 -27.37 -22.28
N GLU A 348 -13.89 -27.00 -21.02
CA GLU A 348 -13.15 -27.45 -19.84
C GLU A 348 -11.64 -27.23 -19.98
N LEU A 349 -11.25 -26.00 -20.35
CA LEU A 349 -9.86 -25.56 -20.29
C LEU A 349 -9.46 -25.41 -18.83
N ARG A 350 -8.76 -26.41 -18.30
CA ARG A 350 -8.42 -26.51 -16.86
C ARG A 350 -7.00 -26.96 -16.63
N VAL A 351 -6.47 -26.52 -15.50
CA VAL A 351 -5.25 -27.10 -14.93
C VAL A 351 -5.58 -28.21 -13.93
N SER A 352 -4.70 -29.20 -13.81
CA SER A 352 -4.87 -30.32 -12.88
C SER A 352 -3.53 -30.80 -12.32
N ASP A 353 -3.62 -31.60 -11.26
CA ASP A 353 -2.48 -32.13 -10.49
C ASP A 353 -1.56 -31.02 -9.95
N VAL A 354 -1.99 -30.37 -8.88
CA VAL A 354 -1.20 -29.35 -8.16
C VAL A 354 0.06 -30.01 -7.62
N LYS A 355 1.22 -29.41 -7.89
CA LYS A 355 2.51 -29.85 -7.37
C LYS A 355 2.48 -29.80 -5.83
N LYS A 356 2.96 -30.87 -5.19
CA LYS A 356 3.04 -30.99 -3.71
C LYS A 356 4.48 -31.26 -3.28
N PRO A 357 5.42 -30.33 -3.55
CA PRO A 357 6.79 -30.48 -3.11
C PRO A 357 6.86 -30.49 -1.58
N ILE A 358 7.84 -31.21 -1.02
CA ILE A 358 8.11 -31.19 0.41
C ILE A 358 8.93 -29.93 0.70
N SER A 359 8.42 -29.06 1.56
CA SER A 359 9.06 -27.78 1.91
C SER A 359 9.29 -27.69 3.41
N ARG A 360 10.29 -26.92 3.82
CA ARG A 360 10.64 -26.74 5.23
C ARG A 360 10.59 -25.26 5.61
N ALA A 361 10.23 -25.02 6.86
CA ALA A 361 10.41 -23.75 7.53
C ALA A 361 11.10 -24.00 8.88
N MET A 362 12.09 -23.19 9.19
CA MET A 362 12.86 -23.24 10.42
C MET A 362 12.91 -21.86 11.04
N ARG A 363 12.59 -21.77 12.33
CA ARG A 363 12.79 -20.58 13.13
C ARG A 363 13.59 -20.94 14.37
N ALA A 364 14.62 -20.16 14.66
CA ALA A 364 15.41 -20.25 15.88
C ALA A 364 15.53 -18.87 16.51
N GLU A 365 15.30 -18.80 17.81
CA GLU A 365 15.40 -17.58 18.60
C GLU A 365 16.30 -17.84 19.81
N MET A 366 17.19 -16.90 20.09
CA MET A 366 18.12 -16.94 21.21
C MET A 366 17.99 -15.65 22.02
N ASN A 367 17.77 -15.77 23.32
CA ASN A 367 17.80 -14.66 24.26
C ASN A 367 18.70 -15.05 25.43
N ALA A 368 19.75 -14.27 25.70
CA ALA A 368 20.68 -14.51 26.80
C ALA A 368 20.95 -13.22 27.56
N ASP A 369 20.63 -13.21 28.85
CA ASP A 369 20.86 -12.10 29.77
C ASP A 369 22.01 -12.42 30.72
N PHE A 370 23.06 -11.60 30.68
CA PHE A 370 24.24 -11.69 31.53
C PHE A 370 24.13 -10.64 32.64
N SER A 371 23.29 -10.94 33.64
CA SER A 371 23.03 -10.07 34.79
C SER A 371 22.60 -8.66 34.32
N ASP A 372 23.04 -7.61 35.03
CA ASP A 372 22.80 -6.21 34.72
C ASP A 372 23.75 -5.64 33.65
N VAL A 373 24.61 -6.45 33.03
CA VAL A 373 25.73 -5.98 32.21
C VAL A 373 25.47 -6.11 30.72
N MET A 374 24.96 -7.25 30.25
CA MET A 374 24.82 -7.49 28.80
C MET A 374 23.60 -8.35 28.47
N THR A 375 22.90 -8.01 27.39
CA THR A 375 21.83 -8.82 26.81
C THR A 375 22.18 -9.13 25.36
N LEU A 376 22.07 -10.39 24.97
CA LEU A 376 22.23 -10.88 23.60
C LEU A 376 20.89 -11.43 23.10
N LYS A 377 20.50 -10.98 21.91
CA LYS A 377 19.31 -11.48 21.20
C LYS A 377 19.72 -11.90 19.80
N GLY A 378 19.27 -13.07 19.36
CA GLY A 378 19.50 -13.58 18.01
C GLY A 378 18.23 -14.18 17.45
N SER A 379 17.98 -13.96 16.17
CA SER A 379 16.91 -14.64 15.44
C SER A 379 17.43 -15.17 14.11
N PHE A 380 16.95 -16.34 13.74
CA PHE A 380 17.21 -16.95 12.45
C PHE A 380 15.90 -17.54 11.93
N GLU A 381 15.55 -17.22 10.70
CA GLU A 381 14.39 -17.78 10.01
C GLU A 381 14.83 -18.22 8.61
N GLN A 382 14.45 -19.44 8.24
CA GLN A 382 14.57 -19.95 6.89
C GLN A 382 13.22 -20.52 6.46
N LYS A 383 12.79 -20.17 5.25
CA LYS A 383 11.54 -20.64 4.65
C LYS A 383 11.83 -21.01 3.20
N ASP A 384 11.54 -22.26 2.83
CA ASP A 384 11.65 -22.70 1.43
C ASP A 384 10.54 -22.08 0.57
N ALA A 385 10.77 -21.97 -0.73
CA ALA A 385 9.90 -21.24 -1.65
C ALA A 385 8.45 -21.76 -1.68
N ASP A 386 8.30 -23.07 -1.55
CA ASP A 386 7.02 -23.77 -1.62
C ASP A 386 6.30 -23.86 -0.26
N TYR A 387 6.89 -23.36 0.83
CA TYR A 387 6.25 -23.41 2.13
C TYR A 387 5.10 -22.40 2.21
N HIS A 388 3.91 -22.87 2.55
CA HIS A 388 2.73 -22.04 2.75
C HIS A 388 2.01 -22.42 4.05
N THR A 389 1.29 -21.47 4.66
CA THR A 389 0.45 -21.76 5.84
C THR A 389 -0.85 -22.45 5.43
N VAL A 390 -1.58 -23.07 6.37
CA VAL A 390 -2.81 -23.84 6.07
C VAL A 390 -3.90 -22.99 5.41
N LYS A 391 -3.91 -21.67 5.65
CA LYS A 391 -4.90 -20.74 5.09
C LYS A 391 -4.51 -20.19 3.71
N GLU A 392 -3.24 -20.29 3.34
CA GLU A 392 -2.73 -19.80 2.06
C GLU A 392 -3.12 -20.77 0.94
N ARG A 393 -3.81 -20.26 -0.09
CA ARG A 393 -4.07 -21.04 -1.31
C ARG A 393 -2.76 -21.20 -2.09
N ALA A 394 -2.59 -22.34 -2.75
CA ALA A 394 -1.40 -22.72 -3.53
C ALA A 394 -1.18 -21.90 -4.83
N ALA A 395 -1.61 -20.63 -4.87
CA ALA A 395 -1.57 -19.78 -6.05
C ALA A 395 -0.99 -18.38 -5.76
N SER A 396 -0.30 -18.16 -4.63
CA SER A 396 0.35 -16.88 -4.38
C SER A 396 1.55 -16.72 -5.31
N SER A 397 1.39 -15.92 -6.36
CA SER A 397 2.49 -15.45 -7.19
C SER A 397 3.60 -14.86 -6.30
N GLY A 398 4.82 -15.41 -6.39
CA GLY A 398 5.96 -14.96 -5.58
C GLY A 398 6.49 -15.99 -4.59
N ALA A 399 6.53 -17.27 -4.95
CA ALA A 399 7.25 -18.30 -4.21
C ALA A 399 8.75 -17.96 -4.18
N THR A 400 9.29 -17.69 -3.00
CA THR A 400 10.69 -17.33 -2.82
C THR A 400 11.29 -18.03 -1.62
N PHE A 401 12.51 -18.54 -1.81
CA PHE A 401 13.33 -19.02 -0.70
C PHE A 401 13.77 -17.81 0.11
N LYS A 402 13.53 -17.83 1.43
CA LYS A 402 13.87 -16.73 2.34
C LYS A 402 14.79 -17.23 3.45
N ARG A 403 15.81 -16.44 3.77
CA ARG A 403 16.69 -16.64 4.91
C ARG A 403 17.01 -15.31 5.58
N ASN A 404 16.45 -15.13 6.77
CA ASN A 404 16.63 -13.94 7.58
C ASN A 404 17.45 -14.29 8.82
N ALA A 405 18.42 -13.45 9.15
CA ALA A 405 19.19 -13.56 10.37
C ALA A 405 19.33 -12.18 11.00
N SER A 406 19.14 -12.08 12.32
CA SER A 406 19.40 -10.84 13.05
C SER A 406 20.03 -11.13 14.40
N GLY A 407 20.83 -10.18 14.87
CA GLY A 407 21.51 -10.23 16.15
C GLY A 407 21.58 -8.84 16.75
N THR A 408 21.31 -8.73 18.04
CA THR A 408 21.46 -7.51 18.82
C THR A 408 22.18 -7.81 20.13
N MET A 409 23.18 -6.98 20.44
CA MET A 409 23.89 -6.98 21.72
C MET A 409 23.70 -5.63 22.38
N THR A 410 23.24 -5.61 23.62
CA THR A 410 23.19 -4.39 24.44
C THR A 410 24.05 -4.59 25.67
N ALA A 411 25.07 -3.76 25.86
CA ALA A 411 26.00 -3.84 26.98
C ALA A 411 26.03 -2.51 27.77
N LYS A 412 25.79 -2.59 29.08
CA LYS A 412 25.90 -1.48 30.04
C LYS A 412 27.34 -1.40 30.56
N LEU A 413 28.26 -0.93 29.73
CA LEU A 413 29.69 -0.77 30.05
C LEU A 413 29.95 0.04 31.35
N GLY A 414 29.06 0.96 31.72
CA GLY A 414 29.16 1.72 32.97
C GLY A 414 29.17 0.85 34.24
N ARG A 415 28.61 -0.37 34.18
CA ARG A 415 28.62 -1.33 35.30
C ARG A 415 29.99 -1.98 35.54
N LEU A 416 30.92 -1.88 34.58
CA LEU A 416 32.31 -2.36 34.73
C LEU A 416 33.21 -1.35 35.46
N LEU A 417 32.74 -0.11 35.62
CA LEU A 417 33.45 0.95 36.32
C LEU A 417 32.98 1.03 37.78
N PRO A 418 33.82 1.52 38.71
CA PRO A 418 33.41 1.76 40.10
C PRO A 418 32.14 2.63 40.18
N PRO A 419 31.11 2.24 40.96
CA PRO A 419 29.86 3.00 41.08
C PRO A 419 30.06 4.46 41.52
N SER A 420 31.13 4.75 42.26
CA SER A 420 31.50 6.09 42.71
C SER A 420 31.83 7.07 41.57
N LEU A 421 32.17 6.57 40.38
CA LEU A 421 32.40 7.40 39.20
C LEU A 421 31.10 7.89 38.56
N GLY A 422 29.96 7.23 38.81
CA GLY A 422 28.64 7.62 38.29
C GLY A 422 28.57 7.73 36.76
N VAL A 423 29.39 6.96 36.04
CA VAL A 423 29.43 6.93 34.57
C VAL A 423 28.39 5.93 34.05
N ALA A 424 27.47 6.40 33.22
CA ALA A 424 26.57 5.56 32.46
C ALA A 424 27.08 5.46 31.02
N ALA A 425 27.54 4.27 30.64
CA ALA A 425 28.02 3.97 29.29
C ALA A 425 27.27 2.76 28.75
N ASN A 426 26.56 2.93 27.64
CA ASN A 426 25.75 1.88 27.00
C ASN A 426 26.20 1.70 25.56
N LEU A 427 26.52 0.46 25.18
CA LEU A 427 26.89 0.05 23.84
C LEU A 427 25.81 -0.88 23.28
N GLY A 428 25.22 -0.50 22.15
CA GLY A 428 24.33 -1.34 21.34
C GLY A 428 25.04 -1.74 20.05
N LEU A 429 25.08 -3.02 19.73
CA LEU A 429 25.48 -3.52 18.42
C LEU A 429 24.28 -4.23 17.81
N SER A 430 24.00 -4.01 16.53
CA SER A 430 23.05 -4.83 15.79
C SER A 430 23.59 -5.22 14.42
N ALA A 431 23.19 -6.38 13.95
CA ALA A 431 23.44 -6.84 12.60
C ALA A 431 22.23 -7.62 12.11
N ASN A 432 21.87 -7.44 10.86
CA ASN A 432 20.80 -8.18 10.21
C ASN A 432 21.18 -8.51 8.78
N ARG A 433 20.66 -9.63 8.28
CA ARG A 433 20.77 -10.05 6.88
C ARG A 433 19.44 -10.66 6.44
N ASN A 434 18.89 -10.12 5.37
CA ASN A 434 17.71 -10.64 4.70
C ASN A 434 18.14 -11.13 3.33
N PHE A 435 17.95 -12.41 3.07
CA PHE A 435 18.36 -13.05 1.84
C PHE A 435 17.17 -13.76 1.21
N GLU A 436 16.95 -13.51 -0.07
CA GLU A 436 15.81 -14.02 -0.82
C GLU A 436 16.24 -14.43 -2.23
N ILE A 437 15.72 -15.58 -2.69
CA ILE A 437 15.92 -16.09 -4.05
C ILE A 437 14.55 -16.46 -4.61
N PRO A 438 14.15 -15.97 -5.80
CA PRO A 438 12.92 -16.39 -6.43
C PRO A 438 13.00 -17.87 -6.86
N LYS A 439 11.89 -18.61 -6.78
CA LYS A 439 11.82 -20.02 -7.22
C LYS A 439 12.09 -20.19 -8.70
N TYR A 440 11.64 -19.23 -9.51
CA TYR A 440 11.79 -19.21 -10.95
C TYR A 440 12.65 -18.01 -11.37
N PHE A 441 13.36 -18.14 -12.49
CA PHE A 441 14.07 -17.00 -13.07
C PHE A 441 13.07 -15.89 -13.47
N PRO A 442 13.41 -14.59 -13.32
CA PRO A 442 12.51 -13.52 -13.74
C PRO A 442 12.17 -13.60 -15.24
N ASN A 443 10.87 -13.67 -15.56
CA ASN A 443 10.32 -13.83 -16.92
C ASN A 443 10.74 -15.13 -17.65
N ASP A 444 10.97 -16.20 -16.90
CA ASP A 444 11.47 -17.48 -17.40
C ASP A 444 10.87 -18.61 -16.53
N ASP A 445 10.61 -19.78 -17.11
CA ASP A 445 9.98 -20.91 -16.42
C ASP A 445 10.97 -21.84 -15.74
N ARG A 446 12.28 -21.60 -15.88
CA ARG A 446 13.32 -22.40 -15.24
C ARG A 446 13.30 -22.22 -13.72
N GLU A 447 13.28 -23.35 -13.02
CA GLU A 447 13.46 -23.37 -11.57
C GLU A 447 14.91 -23.05 -11.19
N VAL A 448 15.06 -22.22 -10.18
CA VAL A 448 16.34 -21.80 -9.63
C VAL A 448 16.84 -22.85 -8.66
N ILE A 449 17.99 -23.44 -8.96
CA ILE A 449 18.66 -24.39 -8.07
C ILE A 449 19.44 -23.60 -7.02
N ILE A 450 19.04 -23.71 -5.76
CA ILE A 450 19.69 -23.03 -4.64
C ILE A 450 21.17 -23.46 -4.57
N GLY A 451 22.09 -22.49 -4.64
CA GLY A 451 23.54 -22.73 -4.64
C GLY A 451 24.17 -22.81 -6.04
N GLU A 452 23.38 -23.08 -7.09
CA GLU A 452 23.80 -23.15 -8.49
C GLU A 452 23.02 -22.15 -9.34
N HIS A 453 23.05 -20.87 -8.93
CA HIS A 453 22.35 -19.80 -9.61
C HIS A 453 23.22 -18.55 -9.74
N PRO A 454 22.98 -17.68 -10.73
CA PRO A 454 23.75 -16.47 -10.87
C PRO A 454 23.45 -15.48 -9.73
N ALA A 455 24.43 -14.67 -9.34
CA ALA A 455 24.26 -13.74 -8.22
C ALA A 455 23.28 -12.59 -8.49
N TRP A 456 22.79 -12.42 -9.74
CA TRP A 456 21.91 -11.31 -10.11
C TRP A 456 20.44 -11.51 -9.73
N ILE A 457 20.00 -12.75 -9.58
CA ILE A 457 18.63 -13.05 -9.10
C ILE A 457 18.51 -12.96 -7.58
N GLU A 458 19.63 -12.86 -6.86
CA GLU A 458 19.65 -12.82 -5.41
C GLU A 458 19.22 -11.43 -4.90
N LYS A 459 18.27 -11.43 -3.97
CA LYS A 459 17.93 -10.27 -3.15
C LYS A 459 18.62 -10.41 -1.80
N ASP A 460 19.70 -9.68 -1.58
CA ASP A 460 20.47 -9.73 -0.32
C ASP A 460 20.57 -8.33 0.26
N SER A 461 20.14 -8.17 1.51
CA SER A 461 20.21 -6.92 2.27
C SER A 461 20.86 -7.18 3.62
N ARG A 462 21.89 -6.41 3.95
CA ARG A 462 22.72 -6.56 5.15
C ARG A 462 22.78 -5.23 5.87
N GLY A 463 22.30 -5.18 7.11
CA GLY A 463 22.37 -4.02 7.98
C GLY A 463 23.33 -4.26 9.15
N ARG A 464 24.05 -3.23 9.57
CA ARG A 464 24.89 -3.21 10.77
C ARG A 464 24.75 -1.86 11.45
N SER A 465 24.65 -1.84 12.77
CA SER A 465 24.68 -0.59 13.52
C SER A 465 25.44 -0.71 14.84
N VAL A 466 26.06 0.39 15.23
CA VAL A 466 26.75 0.58 16.50
C VAL A 466 26.19 1.84 17.13
N ASN A 467 25.59 1.71 18.31
CA ASN A 467 25.11 2.82 19.12
C ASN A 467 25.93 2.90 20.41
N LEU A 468 26.48 4.05 20.74
CA LEU A 468 27.18 4.30 22.00
C LEU A 468 26.57 5.53 22.66
N THR A 469 26.17 5.40 23.92
CA THR A 469 25.70 6.51 24.76
C THR A 469 26.58 6.63 25.99
N LEU A 470 27.02 7.85 26.30
CA LEU A 470 27.85 8.17 27.46
C LEU A 470 27.24 9.34 28.24
N SER A 471 27.15 9.21 29.56
CA SER A 471 26.85 10.30 30.46
C SER A 471 27.52 10.07 31.82
N LYS A 472 27.65 11.14 32.60
CA LYS A 472 28.26 11.08 33.93
C LYS A 472 27.39 11.82 34.94
N THR A 473 27.33 11.32 36.17
CA THR A 473 26.62 11.94 37.29
C THR A 473 27.41 11.74 38.60
N GLY A 474 26.96 12.39 39.68
CA GLY A 474 27.41 12.08 41.05
C GLY A 474 28.76 12.70 41.47
N SER A 475 29.27 13.70 40.75
CA SER A 475 30.52 14.38 41.11
C SER A 475 30.39 15.25 42.37
N LYS A 476 31.39 15.13 43.27
CA LYS A 476 31.42 15.90 44.53
C LYS A 476 31.74 17.37 44.32
N SER A 477 32.73 17.69 43.48
CA SER A 477 33.14 19.07 43.18
C SER A 477 32.01 19.85 42.50
N TRP A 478 31.76 21.09 42.97
CA TRP A 478 30.78 21.99 42.37
C TRP A 478 31.05 22.21 40.88
N VAL A 479 32.33 22.34 40.49
CA VAL A 479 32.73 22.54 39.10
C VAL A 479 32.32 21.33 38.26
N ALA A 480 32.74 20.12 38.63
CA ALA A 480 32.44 18.90 37.88
C ALA A 480 30.93 18.60 37.80
N ARG A 481 30.17 18.92 38.85
CA ARG A 481 28.71 18.74 38.91
C ARG A 481 27.96 19.68 37.95
N ASN A 482 28.53 20.86 37.69
CA ASN A 482 27.95 21.88 36.82
C ASN A 482 28.56 21.88 35.42
N THR A 483 29.62 21.11 35.16
CA THR A 483 30.23 20.98 33.83
C THR A 483 30.04 19.57 33.29
N VAL A 484 30.82 18.61 33.78
CA VAL A 484 30.90 17.25 33.22
C VAL A 484 29.65 16.44 33.48
N ASP A 485 29.04 16.54 34.67
CA ASP A 485 27.86 15.74 35.04
C ASP A 485 26.59 16.10 34.25
N LYS A 486 26.64 17.19 33.50
CA LYS A 486 25.52 17.71 32.69
C LYS A 486 25.73 17.44 31.21
N LEU A 487 26.85 16.81 30.85
CA LEU A 487 27.14 16.38 29.49
C LEU A 487 26.53 15.01 29.21
N SER A 488 25.94 14.91 28.03
CA SER A 488 25.42 13.69 27.43
C SER A 488 25.98 13.57 26.02
N PHE A 489 26.45 12.38 25.67
CA PHE A 489 27.00 12.07 24.37
C PHE A 489 26.32 10.83 23.82
N SER A 490 25.96 10.85 22.55
CA SER A 490 25.49 9.68 21.83
C SER A 490 26.05 9.67 20.41
N THR A 491 26.43 8.50 19.93
CA THR A 491 26.81 8.27 18.53
C THR A 491 26.15 7.01 18.01
N THR A 492 25.61 7.07 16.81
CA THR A 492 25.10 5.91 16.07
C THR A 492 25.77 5.87 14.71
N VAL A 493 26.40 4.75 14.39
CA VAL A 493 27.00 4.49 13.09
C VAL A 493 26.33 3.26 12.51
N SER A 494 25.73 3.39 11.34
CA SER A 494 25.06 2.28 10.67
C SER A 494 25.43 2.19 9.19
N GLN A 495 25.49 0.96 8.70
CA GLN A 495 25.71 0.66 7.29
C GLN A 495 24.66 -0.33 6.81
N ASN A 496 24.04 -0.05 5.67
CA ASN A 496 23.20 -1.01 4.96
C ASN A 496 23.77 -1.24 3.57
N VAL A 497 23.85 -2.50 3.16
CA VAL A 497 24.26 -2.91 1.83
C VAL A 497 23.16 -3.79 1.27
N SER A 498 22.65 -3.46 0.10
CA SER A 498 21.60 -4.24 -0.56
C SER A 498 21.88 -4.47 -2.04
N ARG A 499 21.35 -5.55 -2.58
CA ARG A 499 21.37 -5.87 -4.02
C ARG A 499 20.10 -6.59 -4.43
N ASN A 500 19.71 -6.48 -5.70
CA ASN A 500 18.58 -7.19 -6.27
C ASN A 500 18.77 -7.38 -7.80
N GLU A 501 17.68 -7.70 -8.48
CA GLU A 501 17.63 -7.96 -9.93
C GLU A 501 18.03 -6.75 -10.78
N THR A 502 17.75 -5.52 -10.35
CA THR A 502 18.05 -4.29 -11.12
C THR A 502 19.27 -3.54 -10.58
N VAL A 503 19.56 -3.70 -9.29
CA VAL A 503 20.60 -2.99 -8.54
C VAL A 503 21.74 -3.95 -8.20
N LEU A 504 22.93 -3.66 -8.71
CA LEU A 504 24.14 -4.44 -8.43
C LEU A 504 24.56 -4.30 -6.96
N ALA A 505 24.58 -3.06 -6.48
CA ALA A 505 24.88 -2.73 -5.09
C ALA A 505 24.33 -1.36 -4.70
N ASP A 506 23.61 -1.27 -3.59
CA ASP A 506 23.19 -0.04 -2.95
C ASP A 506 23.69 -0.03 -1.51
N THR A 507 24.68 0.81 -1.25
CA THR A 507 25.32 0.97 0.04
C THR A 507 24.94 2.31 0.64
N SER A 508 24.35 2.29 1.82
CA SER A 508 24.14 3.49 2.64
C SER A 508 24.95 3.41 3.92
N PHE A 509 25.55 4.53 4.30
CA PHE A 509 26.27 4.74 5.53
C PHE A 509 25.69 5.97 6.22
N GLN A 510 25.26 5.81 7.47
CA GLN A 510 24.72 6.87 8.28
C GLN A 510 25.51 6.99 9.57
N GLN A 511 25.85 8.23 9.93
CA GLN A 511 26.53 8.56 11.17
C GLN A 511 25.80 9.71 11.85
N ASP A 512 25.25 9.43 13.02
CA ASP A 512 24.60 10.40 13.89
C ASP A 512 25.49 10.62 15.11
N PHE A 513 25.84 11.87 15.39
CA PHE A 513 26.52 12.27 16.62
C PHE A 513 25.68 13.31 17.32
N SER A 514 25.60 13.25 18.64
CA SER A 514 24.92 14.24 19.45
C SER A 514 25.67 14.47 20.75
N LEU A 515 25.89 15.74 21.07
CA LEU A 515 26.46 16.23 22.30
C LEU A 515 25.46 17.21 22.91
N GLY A 516 25.02 16.93 24.13
CA GLY A 516 24.10 17.78 24.87
C GLY A 516 24.69 18.19 26.22
N TYR A 517 24.53 19.46 26.57
CA TYR A 517 24.81 20.02 27.88
C TYR A 517 23.51 20.62 28.42
N ASN A 518 23.02 20.13 29.55
CA ASN A 518 21.80 20.64 30.16
C ASN A 518 22.01 20.86 31.66
N ASN A 519 22.19 22.12 32.05
CA ASN A 519 22.44 22.48 33.44
C ASN A 519 21.40 23.48 33.96
N GLY A 520 20.58 23.05 34.92
CA GLY A 520 19.80 23.92 35.77
C GLY A 520 20.62 24.35 36.97
N ILE A 521 21.07 25.60 36.98
CA ILE A 521 21.96 26.13 38.01
C ILE A 521 21.12 26.74 39.13
N ARG A 522 21.22 26.14 40.32
CA ARG A 522 20.55 26.65 41.53
C ARG A 522 21.55 27.47 42.34
N TRP A 523 21.48 28.79 42.21
CA TRP A 523 22.26 29.73 43.01
C TRP A 523 21.48 30.15 44.26
N THR A 524 22.17 30.22 45.40
CA THR A 524 21.59 30.60 46.70
C THR A 524 21.79 32.07 47.06
N HIS A 525 22.63 32.81 46.33
CA HIS A 525 22.94 34.21 46.63
C HIS A 525 22.19 35.14 45.68
N ARG A 526 21.15 35.81 46.19
CA ARG A 526 20.39 36.88 45.52
C ARG A 526 20.63 38.19 46.27
N LEU A 527 20.69 39.31 45.55
CA LEU A 527 20.87 40.64 46.17
C LEU A 527 19.51 41.21 46.59
N LYS A 528 19.41 41.77 47.80
CA LYS A 528 18.19 42.45 48.30
C LYS A 528 18.47 43.94 48.53
N PRO A 529 18.53 44.76 47.47
CA PRO A 529 18.93 46.16 47.59
C PRO A 529 17.89 47.04 48.31
N LEU A 530 16.63 46.62 48.35
CA LEU A 530 15.51 47.37 48.92
C LEU A 530 15.02 46.79 50.27
N ALA A 531 15.80 45.93 50.93
CA ALA A 531 15.41 45.37 52.22
C ALA A 531 15.08 46.45 53.29
N PHE A 532 15.65 47.65 53.15
CA PHE A 532 15.39 48.78 54.04
C PHE A 532 13.97 49.40 53.94
N THR A 533 13.17 49.03 52.92
CA THR A 533 11.81 49.58 52.73
C THR A 533 10.71 48.74 53.40
N GLU A 534 11.07 47.74 54.19
CA GLU A 534 10.14 46.80 54.84
C GLU A 534 9.08 47.52 55.69
N ASP A 535 9.44 48.61 56.37
CA ASP A 535 8.56 49.38 57.25
C ASP A 535 7.69 50.44 56.52
N TRP A 536 7.84 50.61 55.21
CA TRP A 536 7.11 51.65 54.47
C TRP A 536 5.80 51.08 53.91
N PHE A 537 4.64 51.52 54.42
CA PHE A 537 3.31 50.99 54.07
C PHE A 537 3.02 50.87 52.55
N LEU A 538 3.58 51.77 51.73
CA LEU A 538 3.40 51.75 50.27
C LEU A 538 4.46 50.94 49.52
N LEU A 539 5.58 50.58 50.17
CA LEU A 539 6.74 49.93 49.58
C LEU A 539 7.14 48.62 50.29
N ASP A 540 6.29 48.10 51.18
CA ASP A 540 6.51 46.84 51.91
C ASP A 540 6.68 45.65 50.93
N LYS A 541 5.89 45.61 49.86
CA LYS A 541 5.96 44.58 48.82
C LYS A 541 7.24 44.63 47.97
N VAL A 542 7.92 45.78 47.87
CA VAL A 542 9.19 45.88 47.12
C VAL A 542 10.41 45.59 47.98
N SER A 543 10.25 45.47 49.31
CA SER A 543 11.34 45.05 50.22
C SER A 543 11.80 43.60 49.95
N GLY A 544 10.87 42.74 49.50
CA GLY A 544 11.12 41.36 49.08
C GLY A 544 11.76 41.21 47.70
N LEU A 545 12.16 42.31 47.06
CA LEU A 545 12.79 42.30 45.74
C LEU A 545 14.18 41.63 45.81
N GLU A 546 14.29 40.48 45.17
CA GLU A 546 15.55 39.76 45.02
C GLU A 546 16.06 39.89 43.59
N ILE A 547 17.29 40.39 43.44
CA ILE A 547 17.97 40.49 42.16
C ILE A 547 18.86 39.26 41.95
N GLY A 548 18.56 38.50 40.90
CA GLY A 548 19.41 37.43 40.38
C GLY A 548 20.28 37.96 39.23
N TYR A 549 21.57 37.66 39.26
CA TYR A 549 22.54 38.12 38.24
C TYR A 549 23.20 36.96 37.48
N MET A 550 22.81 35.72 37.79
CA MET A 550 23.35 34.51 37.20
C MET A 550 22.25 33.73 36.46
N PRO A 551 22.60 32.96 35.41
CA PRO A 551 21.64 32.13 34.71
C PRO A 551 21.09 31.01 35.61
N GLU A 552 19.78 30.76 35.49
CA GLU A 552 19.08 29.64 36.15
C GLU A 552 19.17 28.36 35.34
N SER A 553 19.32 28.46 34.02
CA SER A 553 19.59 27.30 33.18
C SER A 553 20.40 27.66 31.95
N ILE A 554 21.32 26.77 31.58
CA ILE A 554 22.05 26.81 30.32
C ILE A 554 21.82 25.46 29.65
N GLN A 555 21.33 25.48 28.42
CA GLN A 555 21.24 24.30 27.58
C GLN A 555 22.00 24.56 26.29
N ALA A 556 22.85 23.62 25.91
CA ALA A 556 23.56 23.68 24.64
C ALA A 556 23.55 22.29 24.02
N SER A 557 23.31 22.18 22.73
CA SER A 557 23.44 20.91 22.02
C SER A 557 24.06 21.11 20.66
N ALA A 558 24.85 20.13 20.23
CA ALA A 558 25.34 20.01 18.87
C ALA A 558 25.03 18.59 18.38
N ALA A 559 24.33 18.48 17.27
CA ALA A 559 24.03 17.22 16.62
C ALA A 559 24.47 17.28 15.17
N THR A 560 25.08 16.20 14.69
CA THR A 560 25.45 16.04 13.29
C THR A 560 24.86 14.77 12.74
N ARG A 561 24.27 14.83 11.56
CA ARG A 561 23.80 13.67 10.80
C ARG A 561 24.51 13.66 9.45
N ARG A 562 25.27 12.61 9.19
CA ARG A 562 25.91 12.37 7.89
C ARG A 562 25.26 11.15 7.27
N ASN A 563 24.78 11.27 6.04
CA ASN A 563 24.30 10.15 5.24
C ASN A 563 25.10 10.10 3.95
N ILE A 564 25.56 8.91 3.57
CA ILE A 564 26.27 8.66 2.31
C ILE A 564 25.61 7.46 1.67
N ARG A 565 25.16 7.62 0.42
CA ARG A 565 24.58 6.53 -0.38
C ARG A 565 25.36 6.40 -1.68
N HIS A 566 25.72 5.16 -2.02
CA HIS A 566 26.29 4.76 -3.29
C HIS A 566 25.39 3.69 -3.89
N ARG A 567 24.77 3.99 -5.03
CA ARG A 567 23.94 3.06 -5.76
C ARG A 567 24.55 2.78 -7.13
N TYR A 568 24.70 1.51 -7.43
CA TYR A 568 25.19 0.97 -8.69
C TYR A 568 24.08 0.10 -9.28
N ASP A 569 23.46 0.57 -10.36
CA ASP A 569 22.48 -0.20 -11.11
C ASP A 569 23.18 -1.12 -12.13
N ARG A 570 22.51 -2.20 -12.51
CA ARG A 570 23.09 -3.20 -13.44
C ARG A 570 23.15 -2.71 -14.89
N ASP A 571 22.38 -1.69 -15.22
CA ASP A 571 22.44 -0.96 -16.49
C ASP A 571 23.62 0.04 -16.54
N LEU A 572 24.53 -0.02 -15.56
CA LEU A 572 25.71 0.81 -15.37
C LEU A 572 25.40 2.25 -14.93
N ALA A 573 24.16 2.58 -14.55
CA ALA A 573 23.86 3.84 -13.89
C ALA A 573 24.44 3.87 -12.47
N GLN A 574 24.99 5.03 -12.09
CA GLN A 574 25.56 5.25 -10.76
C GLN A 574 24.99 6.52 -10.16
N THR A 575 24.57 6.42 -8.90
CA THR A 575 24.11 7.56 -8.11
C THR A 575 24.93 7.64 -6.84
N HIS A 576 25.47 8.81 -6.56
CA HIS A 576 26.14 9.10 -5.31
C HIS A 576 25.49 10.30 -4.64
N THR A 577 25.01 10.10 -3.43
CA THR A 577 24.38 11.16 -2.64
C THR A 577 25.04 11.22 -1.27
N GLN A 578 25.43 12.41 -0.84
CA GLN A 578 25.95 12.66 0.49
C GLN A 578 25.21 13.85 1.10
N THR A 579 24.65 13.65 2.29
CA THR A 579 24.06 14.75 3.06
C THR A 579 24.79 14.91 4.38
N TYR A 580 24.90 16.16 4.82
CA TYR A 580 25.48 16.53 6.09
C TYR A 580 24.63 17.62 6.74
N GLU A 581 24.05 17.29 7.88
CA GLU A 581 23.26 18.20 8.70
C GLU A 581 24.03 18.49 9.99
N LEU A 582 24.16 19.77 10.35
CA LEU A 582 24.66 20.24 11.64
C LEU A 582 23.60 21.12 12.30
N THR A 583 23.03 20.61 13.39
CA THR A 583 22.10 21.34 14.24
C THR A 583 22.82 21.74 15.53
N ARG A 584 22.83 23.04 15.85
CA ARG A 584 23.35 23.57 17.12
C ARG A 584 22.28 24.39 17.80
N LYS A 585 22.01 24.11 19.07
CA LYS A 585 21.05 24.86 19.88
C LYS A 585 21.76 25.41 21.10
N PHE A 586 21.45 26.63 21.46
CA PHE A 586 21.91 27.26 22.69
C PHE A 586 20.74 28.01 23.30
N SER A 587 20.44 27.75 24.56
CA SER A 587 19.44 28.51 25.31
C SER A 587 19.96 28.83 26.70
N ILE A 588 19.63 30.05 27.13
CA ILE A 588 19.98 30.58 28.43
C ILE A 588 18.73 31.23 29.03
N SER A 589 18.47 30.92 30.30
CA SER A 589 17.39 31.55 31.05
C SER A 589 17.98 32.21 32.29
N ILE A 590 17.62 33.48 32.50
CA ILE A 590 18.08 34.32 33.60
C ILE A 590 16.84 34.87 34.30
N LYS A 591 16.71 34.58 35.59
CA LYS A 591 15.70 35.18 36.45
C LYS A 591 16.31 36.39 37.15
N LEU A 592 16.10 37.56 36.55
CA LEU A 592 16.64 38.81 37.07
C LEU A 592 15.93 39.26 38.35
N LEU A 593 14.62 39.02 38.46
CA LEU A 593 13.83 39.28 39.66
C LEU A 593 12.93 38.08 39.98
N ASN A 594 12.39 38.00 41.19
CA ASN A 594 11.43 36.94 41.55
C ASN A 594 10.21 36.84 40.62
N ASN A 595 9.89 37.95 39.96
CA ASN A 595 8.80 38.13 39.02
C ASN A 595 9.26 38.55 37.61
N PHE A 596 10.56 38.55 37.32
CA PHE A 596 11.10 38.96 36.02
C PHE A 596 12.10 37.94 35.50
N THR A 597 11.74 37.29 34.39
CA THR A 597 12.55 36.29 33.73
C THR A 597 12.82 36.71 32.30
N ILE A 598 14.10 36.65 31.93
CA ILE A 598 14.56 36.80 30.56
C ILE A 598 15.08 35.43 30.11
N SER A 599 14.55 34.93 29.00
CA SER A 599 15.07 33.73 28.36
C SER A 599 15.48 34.06 26.92
N GLY A 600 16.67 33.67 26.54
CA GLY A 600 17.19 33.84 25.19
C GLY A 600 17.61 32.49 24.62
N GLY A 601 17.29 32.24 23.37
CA GLY A 601 17.63 31.03 22.65
C GLY A 601 18.14 31.34 21.25
N ARG A 602 19.05 30.50 20.76
CA ARG A 602 19.54 30.56 19.40
C ARG A 602 19.71 29.15 18.86
N ASP A 603 19.05 28.90 17.74
CA ASP A 603 19.10 27.68 16.97
C ASP A 603 19.81 27.96 15.65
N TYR A 604 20.77 27.11 15.32
CA TYR A 604 21.47 27.08 14.04
C TYR A 604 21.21 25.73 13.40
N ASN A 605 20.71 25.74 12.17
CA ASN A 605 20.60 24.55 11.35
C ASN A 605 21.34 24.80 10.03
N ASN A 606 22.31 23.96 9.75
CA ASN A 606 23.06 23.96 8.50
C ASN A 606 22.84 22.61 7.85
N ASN A 607 22.29 22.59 6.64
CA ASN A 607 22.09 21.38 5.89
C ASN A 607 22.78 21.51 4.52
N LEU A 608 23.67 20.57 4.25
CA LEU A 608 24.49 20.52 3.05
C LEU A 608 24.16 19.23 2.32
N MET A 609 23.90 19.35 1.03
CA MET A 609 23.59 18.25 0.13
C MET A 609 24.59 18.23 -1.02
N PHE A 610 25.16 17.07 -1.25
CA PHE A 610 25.96 16.77 -2.41
C PHE A 610 25.27 15.65 -3.18
N ASN A 611 24.84 15.95 -4.40
CA ASN A 611 24.35 14.93 -5.31
C ASN A 611 25.24 14.91 -6.55
N ARG A 612 25.78 13.74 -6.87
CA ARG A 612 26.52 13.53 -8.11
C ARG A 612 25.75 12.53 -8.95
N ASP A 613 24.94 13.06 -9.85
CA ASP A 613 24.19 12.27 -10.81
C ASP A 613 25.11 11.93 -11.99
N GLN A 614 25.28 10.61 -12.20
CA GLN A 614 25.91 10.01 -13.38
C GLN A 614 27.38 10.36 -13.64
N VAL A 615 28.26 9.44 -13.26
CA VAL A 615 29.60 9.33 -13.84
C VAL A 615 29.76 7.91 -14.38
N THR A 616 29.82 7.73 -15.70
CA THR A 616 30.15 6.45 -16.34
C THR A 616 31.66 6.21 -16.23
N LEU A 617 32.13 5.72 -15.08
CA LEU A 617 33.50 5.22 -14.92
C LEU A 617 33.48 3.69 -14.91
N ARG A 618 34.17 3.09 -15.88
CA ARG A 618 34.17 1.64 -16.16
C ARG A 618 34.99 0.77 -15.19
N ASP A 619 35.69 1.33 -14.20
CA ASP A 619 36.79 0.60 -13.54
C ASP A 619 36.76 0.52 -11.99
N ALA A 620 35.60 0.46 -11.32
CA ALA A 620 35.54 0.44 -9.84
C ALA A 620 35.06 -0.86 -9.17
N VAL A 621 34.93 -1.99 -9.88
CA VAL A 621 34.25 -3.20 -9.35
C VAL A 621 35.21 -4.30 -8.83
N SER A 622 36.52 -4.05 -8.69
CA SER A 622 37.49 -5.13 -8.41
C SER A 622 38.07 -5.24 -6.99
N GLN A 623 37.48 -4.63 -5.94
CA GLN A 623 38.10 -4.71 -4.59
C GLN A 623 37.18 -5.23 -3.48
N ASN A 624 37.38 -6.52 -3.18
CA ASN A 624 37.23 -7.25 -1.91
C ASN A 624 36.23 -6.75 -0.84
N ASP A 625 35.18 -7.55 -0.68
CA ASP A 625 34.08 -7.51 0.31
C ASP A 625 34.45 -7.57 1.81
N SER A 626 35.72 -7.67 2.19
CA SER A 626 36.13 -8.05 3.56
C SER A 626 36.80 -6.96 4.41
N LEU A 627 37.09 -5.77 3.86
CA LEU A 627 37.90 -4.74 4.55
C LEU A 627 37.29 -3.32 4.58
N LEU A 628 36.02 -3.16 4.22
CA LEU A 628 35.42 -1.83 4.01
C LEU A 628 34.95 -1.11 5.29
N PHE A 629 34.69 -1.80 6.40
CA PHE A 629 34.26 -1.13 7.64
C PHE A 629 35.36 -0.21 8.23
N PRO A 630 36.65 -0.61 8.29
CA PRO A 630 37.72 0.28 8.72
C PRO A 630 38.17 1.28 7.66
N GLN A 631 38.17 0.92 6.37
CA GLN A 631 38.67 1.80 5.30
C GLN A 631 37.73 2.99 4.99
N VAL A 632 36.41 2.81 5.11
CA VAL A 632 35.46 3.93 4.99
C VAL A 632 35.60 4.92 6.15
N VAL A 633 36.02 4.47 7.33
CA VAL A 633 36.34 5.35 8.47
C VAL A 633 37.67 6.10 8.23
N ALA A 634 38.63 5.50 7.52
CA ALA A 634 39.94 6.11 7.25
C ALA A 634 39.90 7.11 6.08
N TYR A 635 39.15 6.84 5.01
CA TYR A 635 39.12 7.70 3.80
C TYR A 635 38.31 8.99 3.97
N ASN A 636 37.44 9.05 4.99
CA ASN A 636 36.43 10.10 5.12
C ASN A 636 36.56 10.97 6.38
N SER A 637 37.77 11.02 6.96
CA SER A 637 38.11 11.79 8.17
C SER A 637 38.63 13.21 7.88
N ARG A 638 38.72 13.63 6.62
CA ARG A 638 39.09 15.00 6.25
C ARG A 638 37.89 15.94 6.30
N LEU A 639 37.73 16.61 7.43
CA LEU A 639 36.87 17.79 7.63
C LEU A 639 37.26 19.02 6.75
N SER A 640 38.22 18.87 5.83
CA SER A 640 38.83 19.95 5.04
C SER A 640 38.24 20.18 3.65
N GLU A 641 37.31 19.34 3.17
CA GLU A 641 36.73 19.48 1.83
C GLU A 641 35.38 20.21 1.90
N TRP A 642 35.45 21.52 2.19
CA TRP A 642 34.31 22.44 2.04
C TRP A 642 34.19 22.99 0.60
N LYS A 643 34.87 22.36 -0.36
CA LYS A 643 34.90 22.72 -1.79
C LYS A 643 34.95 21.46 -2.64
N GLN A 644 34.22 21.45 -3.75
CA GLN A 644 34.40 20.45 -4.81
C GLN A 644 35.82 20.56 -5.40
N GLU A 645 36.34 19.47 -6.00
CA GLU A 645 37.65 19.48 -6.70
C GLU A 645 37.71 20.52 -7.84
N ASP A 646 36.55 20.94 -8.36
CA ASP A 646 36.39 21.97 -9.41
C ASP A 646 36.16 23.40 -8.86
N GLY A 647 36.10 23.57 -7.54
CA GLY A 647 35.91 24.87 -6.88
C GLY A 647 34.46 25.35 -6.75
N THR A 648 33.46 24.56 -7.17
CA THR A 648 32.04 24.90 -6.98
C THR A 648 31.54 24.59 -5.55
N LEU A 649 30.56 25.36 -5.06
CA LEU A 649 29.97 25.22 -3.72
C LEU A 649 28.98 24.04 -3.69
N PHE A 650 28.83 23.40 -2.52
CA PHE A 650 27.80 22.39 -2.28
C PHE A 650 26.39 23.01 -2.37
N ASP A 651 25.42 22.22 -2.83
CA ASP A 651 24.00 22.55 -2.66
C ASP A 651 23.65 22.48 -1.16
N GLY A 652 22.74 23.32 -0.68
CA GLY A 652 22.38 23.33 0.73
C GLY A 652 21.69 24.59 1.21
N ASP A 653 21.17 24.54 2.43
CA ASP A 653 20.50 25.65 3.10
C ASP A 653 21.15 25.94 4.46
N TYR A 654 21.18 27.22 4.79
CA TYR A 654 21.64 27.70 6.08
C TYR A 654 20.53 28.50 6.74
N ARG A 655 20.14 28.10 7.95
CA ARG A 655 19.06 28.72 8.72
C ARG A 655 19.52 29.04 10.14
N ILE A 656 19.31 30.29 10.55
CA ILE A 656 19.46 30.73 11.94
C ILE A 656 18.10 31.19 12.44
N GLN A 657 17.73 30.72 13.61
CA GLN A 657 16.58 31.25 14.34
C GLN A 657 17.06 31.72 15.72
N GLN A 658 16.76 32.98 16.04
CA GLN A 658 17.00 33.58 17.35
C GLN A 658 15.66 33.85 18.00
N ARG A 659 15.56 33.52 19.28
CA ARG A 659 14.35 33.75 20.07
C ARG A 659 14.74 34.47 21.36
N LEU A 660 13.97 35.48 21.71
CA LEU A 660 14.14 36.22 22.95
C LEU A 660 12.77 36.40 23.59
N ASP A 661 12.62 35.87 24.79
CA ASP A 661 11.38 35.87 25.55
C ASP A 661 11.60 36.66 26.84
N PHE A 662 10.75 37.65 27.06
CA PHE A 662 10.68 38.42 28.29
C PHE A 662 9.35 38.16 28.96
N SER A 663 9.38 37.78 30.23
CA SER A 663 8.18 37.65 31.05
C SER A 663 8.36 38.46 32.32
N TRP A 664 7.42 39.37 32.57
CA TRP A 664 7.37 40.19 33.77
C TRP A 664 6.00 40.10 34.42
N ASN A 665 5.95 39.63 35.66
CA ASN A 665 4.71 39.35 36.39
C ASN A 665 4.68 40.16 37.68
N PRO A 666 4.66 41.50 37.61
CA PRO A 666 4.86 42.32 38.79
C PRO A 666 3.66 42.28 39.74
N ASP A 667 3.93 42.01 41.02
CA ASP A 667 2.94 42.08 42.10
C ASP A 667 3.03 43.45 42.78
N LEU A 668 2.59 44.50 42.07
CA LEU A 668 2.74 45.89 42.51
C LEU A 668 1.71 46.31 43.55
N THR A 669 0.52 45.71 43.54
CA THR A 669 -0.59 46.10 44.43
C THR A 669 -1.34 44.89 44.96
N LYS A 670 -2.14 45.06 46.01
CA LYS A 670 -3.02 43.99 46.51
C LYS A 670 -4.29 43.82 45.67
N LEU A 671 -4.56 44.73 44.72
CA LEU A 671 -5.82 44.85 43.99
C LEU A 671 -5.75 44.30 42.55
N LEU A 672 -4.58 44.34 41.92
CA LEU A 672 -4.37 44.00 40.52
C LEU A 672 -3.25 42.97 40.38
N THR A 673 -3.49 41.93 39.57
CA THR A 673 -2.45 41.05 39.03
C THR A 673 -2.19 41.40 37.59
N THR A 674 -0.97 41.84 37.28
CA THR A 674 -0.58 42.18 35.91
C THR A 674 0.50 41.22 35.43
N ARG A 675 0.35 40.71 34.21
CA ARG A 675 1.35 39.90 33.52
C ARG A 675 1.67 40.54 32.18
N PHE A 676 2.94 40.88 31.99
CA PHE A 676 3.49 41.33 30.74
C PHE A 676 4.34 40.21 30.15
N SER A 677 4.11 39.86 28.89
CA SER A 677 5.00 38.97 28.14
C SER A 677 5.33 39.59 26.79
N TYR A 678 6.60 39.50 26.40
CA TYR A 678 7.08 39.93 25.10
C TYR A 678 7.94 38.82 24.52
N ASN A 679 7.48 38.21 23.44
CA ASN A 679 8.19 37.15 22.74
C ASN A 679 8.60 37.70 21.37
N THR A 680 9.89 37.70 21.06
CA THR A 680 10.39 38.07 19.73
C THR A 680 11.18 36.93 19.12
N THR A 681 10.91 36.65 17.85
CA THR A 681 11.63 35.64 17.06
C THR A 681 12.18 36.32 15.82
N TYR A 682 13.48 36.19 15.62
CA TYR A 682 14.20 36.64 14.44
C TYR A 682 14.72 35.42 13.68
N GLY A 683 14.29 35.25 12.45
CA GLY A 683 14.74 34.18 11.56
C GLY A 683 15.54 34.74 10.39
N TRP A 684 16.59 34.04 10.03
CA TRP A 684 17.44 34.29 8.87
C TRP A 684 17.61 32.97 8.14
N SER A 685 17.36 32.93 6.83
CA SER A 685 17.67 31.75 6.02
C SER A 685 18.22 32.13 4.65
N ARG A 686 19.09 31.29 4.13
CA ARG A 686 19.70 31.44 2.82
C ARG A 686 19.86 30.07 2.17
N ASP A 687 19.41 29.98 0.93
CA ASP A 687 19.70 28.85 0.06
C ASP A 687 21.05 29.11 -0.63
N LEU A 688 21.99 28.17 -0.52
CA LEU A 688 23.35 28.26 -1.04
C LEU A 688 23.52 27.98 -2.55
N PRO A 689 22.69 27.17 -3.25
CA PRO A 689 23.00 26.74 -4.63
C PRO A 689 22.91 27.84 -5.68
N ASN A 690 22.25 28.96 -5.41
CA ASN A 690 22.16 30.05 -6.37
C ASN A 690 22.38 31.41 -5.69
N PRO A 691 23.57 32.03 -5.85
CA PRO A 691 23.92 33.30 -5.22
C PRO A 691 23.08 34.49 -5.73
N ALA A 692 22.24 34.31 -6.74
CA ALA A 692 21.26 35.30 -7.20
C ALA A 692 20.00 35.36 -6.33
N TYR A 693 19.71 34.34 -5.49
CA TYR A 693 18.60 34.41 -4.54
C TYR A 693 18.99 35.22 -3.30
N GLY A 694 18.08 36.11 -2.90
CA GLY A 694 18.23 36.94 -1.70
C GLY A 694 18.18 36.13 -0.40
N VAL A 695 18.53 36.79 0.70
CA VAL A 695 18.38 36.23 2.05
C VAL A 695 16.94 36.43 2.51
N ASN A 696 16.33 35.39 3.09
CA ASN A 696 15.03 35.50 3.74
C ASN A 696 15.20 35.93 5.19
N LEU A 697 14.58 37.06 5.55
CA LEU A 697 14.57 37.62 6.89
C LEU A 697 13.14 37.60 7.42
N THR A 698 12.95 37.03 8.61
CA THR A 698 11.65 37.01 9.30
C THR A 698 11.80 37.63 10.68
N ASN A 699 10.87 38.48 11.05
CA ASN A 699 10.78 39.04 12.40
C ASN A 699 9.33 38.96 12.86
N ALA A 700 9.09 38.28 13.97
CA ALA A 700 7.79 38.17 14.60
C ALA A 700 7.90 38.59 16.07
N GLY A 701 7.07 39.53 16.48
CA GLY A 701 6.97 39.99 17.87
C GLY A 701 5.55 39.82 18.38
N ARG A 702 5.40 39.28 19.59
CA ARG A 702 4.12 39.19 20.30
C ARG A 702 4.27 39.79 21.69
N PHE A 703 3.62 40.93 21.90
CA PHE A 703 3.39 41.53 23.21
C PHE A 703 2.03 41.09 23.73
N SER A 704 1.94 40.67 24.98
CA SER A 704 0.68 40.30 25.61
C SER A 704 0.64 40.85 27.04
N VAL A 705 -0.48 41.48 27.39
CA VAL A 705 -0.73 42.07 28.69
C VAL A 705 -2.01 41.45 29.25
N ASP A 706 -1.89 40.71 30.33
CA ASP A 706 -3.03 40.20 31.08
C ASP A 706 -3.17 41.02 32.36
N VAL A 707 -4.32 41.65 32.55
CA VAL A 707 -4.67 42.39 33.78
C VAL A 707 -5.87 41.71 34.41
N GLU A 708 -5.71 41.25 35.63
CA GLU A 708 -6.76 40.64 36.44
C GLU A 708 -7.02 41.51 37.67
N LEU A 709 -8.28 41.89 37.87
CA LEU A 709 -8.74 42.65 39.02
C LEU A 709 -9.23 41.71 40.11
N LYS A 710 -8.63 41.77 41.30
CA LYS A 710 -9.06 41.03 42.48
C LYS A 710 -10.20 41.77 43.17
N THR A 711 -11.42 41.55 42.68
CA THR A 711 -12.64 42.23 43.14
C THR A 711 -12.90 42.05 44.63
N ASP A 712 -12.50 40.91 45.20
CA ASP A 712 -12.60 40.65 46.64
C ASP A 712 -11.72 41.56 47.50
N LYS A 713 -10.51 41.89 47.03
CA LYS A 713 -9.59 42.81 47.69
C LYS A 713 -10.02 44.27 47.52
N VAL A 714 -10.68 44.61 46.41
CA VAL A 714 -11.30 45.94 46.20
C VAL A 714 -12.43 46.17 47.22
N ILE A 715 -13.31 45.17 47.38
CA ILE A 715 -14.41 45.22 48.34
C ILE A 715 -13.88 45.28 49.78
N GLN A 716 -12.84 44.50 50.09
CA GLN A 716 -12.17 44.53 51.40
C GLN A 716 -11.67 45.94 51.77
N GLY A 717 -10.98 46.60 50.83
CA GLY A 717 -10.43 47.94 51.05
C GLY A 717 -11.51 49.03 51.17
N LEU A 718 -12.58 48.95 50.38
CA LEU A 718 -13.71 49.91 50.43
C LEU A 718 -14.52 49.80 51.73
N LEU A 719 -14.64 48.58 52.29
CA LEU A 719 -15.42 48.32 53.49
C LEU A 719 -14.58 48.39 54.79
N LEU A 720 -13.29 48.73 54.71
CA LEU A 720 -12.35 48.73 55.83
C LEU A 720 -12.33 47.41 56.63
N MET A 721 -12.64 46.30 55.96
CA MET A 721 -12.76 44.98 56.59
C MET A 721 -11.38 44.35 56.78
N ASN A 722 -11.10 43.84 57.97
CA ASN A 722 -9.91 43.02 58.19
C ASN A 722 -10.04 41.64 57.49
N GLU A 723 -8.96 40.87 57.35
CA GLU A 723 -9.00 39.59 56.62
C GLU A 723 -9.91 38.54 57.25
N GLU A 724 -10.10 38.57 58.58
CA GLU A 724 -11.06 37.69 59.26
C GLU A 724 -12.50 38.08 58.94
N GLU A 725 -12.83 39.37 58.94
CA GLU A 725 -14.15 39.89 58.60
C GLU A 725 -14.53 39.61 57.14
N LEU A 726 -13.59 39.79 56.19
CA LEU A 726 -13.83 39.46 54.78
C LEU A 726 -14.06 37.96 54.58
N ASN A 727 -13.28 37.11 55.26
CA ASN A 727 -13.41 35.66 55.14
C ASN A 727 -14.70 35.16 55.81
N THR A 728 -15.14 35.81 56.87
CA THR A 728 -16.44 35.54 57.52
C THR A 728 -17.59 35.98 56.62
N ALA A 729 -17.53 37.19 56.05
CA ALA A 729 -18.53 37.68 55.09
C ALA A 729 -18.61 36.80 53.83
N LYS A 730 -17.48 36.31 53.31
CA LYS A 730 -17.45 35.33 52.19
C LYS A 730 -18.08 33.99 52.57
N ARG A 731 -17.88 33.52 53.81
CA ARG A 731 -18.48 32.28 54.32
C ARG A 731 -20.00 32.45 54.49
N ASP A 732 -20.46 33.57 55.05
CA ASP A 732 -21.89 33.86 55.21
C ASP A 732 -22.60 34.06 53.87
N LEU A 733 -21.95 34.72 52.91
CA LEU A 733 -22.50 34.93 51.56
C LEU A 733 -22.51 33.64 50.73
N LYS A 734 -21.58 32.71 50.99
CA LYS A 734 -21.60 31.36 50.43
C LYS A 734 -22.69 30.50 51.07
N ALA A 735 -22.85 30.56 52.40
CA ALA A 735 -23.93 29.89 53.10
C ALA A 735 -25.32 30.35 52.64
N ARG A 736 -25.52 31.65 52.37
CA ARG A 736 -26.76 32.23 51.81
C ARG A 736 -26.98 31.99 50.31
N LYS A 737 -25.98 31.48 49.60
CA LYS A 737 -26.07 31.11 48.19
C LYS A 737 -26.31 29.61 48.01
N ASP A 738 -25.90 28.83 49.02
CA ASP A 738 -26.13 27.40 49.12
C ASP A 738 -27.49 27.08 49.81
N GLU A 739 -28.15 28.08 50.44
CA GLU A 739 -29.61 28.16 50.68
C GLU A 739 -30.35 28.70 49.44
#